data_AF-A0A7W7XET2-F1
#
_entry.id   AF-A0A7W7XET2-F1
#
_cell.length_a   1.000
_cell.length_b   1.000
_cell.length_c   1.000
_cell.angle_alpha   90.00
_cell.angle_beta   90.00
_cell.angle_gamma   90.00
#
_symmetry.space_group_name_H-M   'P 1'
#
loop_
_entity.id
_entity.type
_entity.pdbx_description
1 polymer ?
#
loop_
_entity_poly.entity_id
_entity_poly.type
_entity_poly.pdbx_seq_one_letter_code
_entity_poly.pdbx_strand_id
1 'polypeptide(L)'
;MTAEEKKSLPGTMSLMTVATLYLQHRQKTEKAGTFHLKPPLPDEEVPPYLRERIPCINGCERTFRIDTSLRRAKDGVAPDVSLITEYAPDGTGTYHDSARVKCRVCDLVYRAPAYTVQNLRERLRNGEIKDSFYAKWLRVFEAEQAEEDAVARVTTIEIILGQNLTTDQPVTVTAEEMCSGTYVLGTQGAGKSSLLEQVTYQRMEQSDSIIVLDPHGQLVDNIIARMPQERIEDTYLLDLTDTRLFPFCLNVFYCADCTDETERARTRGRVLRVFRRIWPEIESGQYAEKILRYVTNTLIYNPDCTLADVPDWFRHPRAISAALRNVGDAQTRAFWEHDLPSLSSRERSIQTEPFLNRLGRLLADDLLRRLLCKPGPPLDVKSIIRGRRILLVKLPVDSDTAGEAASLVGVALFSLIYAATFDEQNRDWRDTYTLIVDEFQNFVTNEFVKLFVGGRKYGAKLVLAHQYTNQLDQPGLDVNRRGVLTARNVVAFHTTPYDASEVAPLFAQLDQQTDNLVADVVASLERHPNEAVKQFGLRTASPLVNGSRLQLHRSSATEEEPYTIVNGRKMYYSSHSARQVYDTTQYPQLDFGFGTVPFDPEDARQVRQQLNSLLYEAQKTGRINPSHESRFIEGMATLSHREDSHLRSDEKTRMEADLRVVIDALINEPLIERLSITGGGEILTQLPALPSRTAFVKAGERTYQMETYPLPPEVDGSTARKRVVSLLERTRWKYCSTREEVDERIASSPCRHSGAGGQMQPPSGQSPKYEVKPPSPVPPQPPIRRRSPSR
;
A
#
# COMPACT_ATOMS: atom_id res chain seq x y z
N MET A 1 30.53 8.00 -18.11
CA MET A 1 30.41 9.46 -17.88
C MET A 1 31.52 9.86 -16.93
N THR A 2 32.27 10.89 -17.28
CA THR A 2 33.38 11.44 -16.50
C THR A 2 32.86 12.34 -15.37
N ALA A 3 33.72 12.64 -14.39
CA ALA A 3 33.35 13.30 -13.15
C ALA A 3 32.82 14.75 -13.29
N GLU A 4 32.93 15.37 -14.47
CA GLU A 4 32.46 16.74 -14.71
C GLU A 4 30.96 16.84 -15.06
N GLU A 5 30.31 15.78 -15.54
CA GLU A 5 28.87 15.79 -15.90
C GLU A 5 27.93 15.66 -14.67
N LYS A 6 28.48 15.45 -13.47
CA LYS A 6 27.69 15.28 -12.23
C LYS A 6 27.27 16.58 -11.54
N LYS A 7 27.73 17.75 -11.99
CA LYS A 7 27.56 19.01 -11.26
C LYS A 7 26.38 19.90 -11.69
N SER A 8 25.54 19.51 -12.67
CA SER A 8 24.54 20.44 -13.25
C SER A 8 23.08 19.95 -13.32
N LEU A 9 22.64 18.95 -12.55
CA LEU A 9 21.22 18.52 -12.55
C LEU A 9 20.49 18.92 -11.26
N PRO A 10 19.44 19.78 -11.32
CA PRO A 10 18.55 20.05 -10.19
C PRO A 10 17.62 18.86 -9.90
N GLY A 11 17.32 18.65 -8.61
CA GLY A 11 16.49 17.56 -8.11
C GLY A 11 15.01 17.73 -8.43
N THR A 12 14.51 16.86 -9.32
CA THR A 12 13.16 16.27 -9.38
C THR A 12 13.07 15.52 -10.71
N MET A 13 13.20 14.19 -10.71
CA MET A 13 13.04 13.38 -11.92
C MET A 13 11.78 12.51 -11.83
N SER A 14 10.89 12.66 -12.80
CA SER A 14 9.69 11.83 -12.95
C SER A 14 10.03 10.44 -13.52
N LEU A 15 9.11 9.49 -13.31
CA LEU A 15 9.18 8.08 -13.75
C LEU A 15 9.51 7.87 -15.25
N MET A 16 9.26 8.87 -16.10
CA MET A 16 9.61 8.85 -17.53
C MET A 16 11.14 8.85 -17.77
N THR A 17 11.92 9.51 -16.91
CA THR A 17 13.37 9.63 -17.11
C THR A 17 14.13 8.35 -16.74
N VAL A 18 13.61 7.57 -15.78
CA VAL A 18 14.14 6.24 -15.42
C VAL A 18 13.90 5.21 -16.53
N ALA A 19 12.74 5.27 -17.19
CA ALA A 19 12.45 4.42 -18.35
C ALA A 19 13.39 4.73 -19.53
N THR A 20 13.74 6.01 -19.73
CA THR A 20 14.62 6.44 -20.81
C THR A 20 16.08 6.02 -20.58
N LEU A 21 16.57 6.09 -19.33
CA LEU A 21 17.92 5.63 -18.96
C LEU A 21 18.06 4.10 -19.00
N TYR A 22 16.99 3.36 -18.66
CA TYR A 22 16.97 1.89 -18.76
C TYR A 22 17.01 1.41 -20.23
N LEU A 23 16.39 2.16 -21.14
CA LEU A 23 16.42 1.88 -22.58
C LEU A 23 17.77 2.26 -23.22
N GLN A 24 18.40 3.36 -22.81
CA GLN A 24 19.71 3.78 -23.33
C GLN A 24 20.86 2.85 -22.90
N HIS A 25 20.79 2.25 -21.71
CA HIS A 25 21.83 1.31 -21.27
C HIS A 25 21.78 -0.04 -22.01
N ARG A 26 20.64 -0.36 -22.64
CA ARG A 26 20.43 -1.60 -23.42
C ARG A 26 20.79 -1.47 -24.91
N GLN A 27 20.89 -0.24 -25.44
CA GLN A 27 21.26 0.04 -26.84
C GLN A 27 22.76 -0.07 -27.14
N LYS A 28 23.64 -0.28 -26.15
CA LYS A 28 25.11 -0.27 -26.36
C LYS A 28 25.72 -1.56 -26.91
N THR A 29 24.93 -2.53 -27.36
CA THR A 29 25.44 -3.78 -27.95
C THR A 29 24.68 -4.16 -29.22
N GLU A 30 24.89 -3.45 -30.32
CA GLU A 30 24.42 -3.90 -31.65
C GLU A 30 25.49 -3.66 -32.73
N LYS A 31 25.93 -4.75 -33.37
CA LYS A 31 26.48 -4.76 -34.73
C LYS A 31 25.50 -5.55 -35.60
N ALA A 32 24.72 -4.87 -36.44
CA ALA A 32 23.94 -5.49 -37.50
C ALA A 32 24.84 -5.66 -38.75
N GLY A 33 24.87 -6.86 -39.34
CA GLY A 33 25.60 -7.13 -40.58
C GLY A 33 24.66 -7.16 -41.79
N THR A 34 24.97 -6.40 -42.84
CA THR A 34 24.27 -6.39 -44.12
C THR A 34 24.83 -7.47 -45.05
N PHE A 35 23.98 -8.30 -45.67
CA PHE A 35 24.37 -9.21 -46.75
C PHE A 35 23.42 -9.05 -47.94
N HIS A 36 23.97 -9.10 -49.17
CA HIS A 36 23.19 -9.07 -50.41
C HIS A 36 22.67 -10.47 -50.78
N LEU A 37 21.36 -10.61 -51.00
CA LEU A 37 20.72 -11.82 -51.51
C LEU A 37 20.27 -11.64 -52.97
N LYS A 38 20.28 -12.74 -53.73
CA LYS A 38 19.72 -12.84 -55.08
C LYS A 38 18.19 -12.59 -55.08
N PRO A 39 17.61 -12.08 -56.19
CA PRO A 39 16.21 -11.67 -56.23
C PRO A 39 15.22 -12.84 -56.03
N PRO A 40 14.01 -12.57 -55.50
CA PRO A 40 13.00 -13.58 -55.20
C PRO A 40 12.42 -14.23 -56.47
N LEU A 41 11.89 -15.44 -56.33
CA LEU A 41 11.16 -16.17 -57.38
C LEU A 41 9.90 -15.38 -57.83
N PRO A 42 9.46 -15.52 -59.09
CA PRO A 42 8.27 -14.82 -59.59
C PRO A 42 7.00 -15.17 -58.81
N ASP A 43 6.10 -14.19 -58.64
CA ASP A 43 4.88 -14.24 -57.80
C ASP A 43 3.89 -15.38 -58.14
N GLU A 44 4.06 -16.07 -59.26
CA GLU A 44 3.20 -17.17 -59.71
C GLU A 44 3.37 -18.46 -58.89
N GLU A 45 4.48 -18.66 -58.18
CA GLU A 45 4.76 -19.89 -57.41
C GLU A 45 4.32 -19.84 -55.92
N VAL A 46 3.79 -18.71 -55.41
CA VAL A 46 3.44 -18.57 -53.98
C VAL A 46 1.93 -18.76 -53.73
N PRO A 47 1.48 -19.60 -52.77
CA PRO A 47 0.06 -19.81 -52.47
C PRO A 47 -0.71 -18.53 -52.07
N PRO A 48 -1.99 -18.37 -52.45
CA PRO A 48 -2.74 -17.11 -52.25
C PRO A 48 -2.85 -16.62 -50.81
N TYR A 49 -2.91 -17.54 -49.84
CA TYR A 49 -3.00 -17.21 -48.40
C TYR A 49 -1.70 -16.63 -47.81
N LEU A 50 -0.59 -16.63 -48.58
CA LEU A 50 0.71 -16.04 -48.20
C LEU A 50 1.03 -14.75 -48.98
N ARG A 51 0.04 -14.17 -49.68
CA ARG A 51 0.21 -12.95 -50.50
C ARG A 51 -0.29 -11.68 -49.83
N GLU A 52 -0.68 -11.71 -48.55
CA GLU A 52 -1.20 -10.52 -47.87
C GLU A 52 -0.12 -9.44 -47.72
N ARG A 53 -0.30 -8.35 -48.47
CA ARG A 53 0.46 -7.11 -48.31
C ARG A 53 -0.26 -6.23 -47.31
N ILE A 54 0.43 -5.82 -46.24
CA ILE A 54 -0.13 -4.90 -45.23
C ILE A 54 0.18 -3.46 -45.68
N PRO A 55 -0.84 -2.63 -46.01
CA PRO A 55 -0.61 -1.23 -46.31
C PRO A 55 -0.26 -0.44 -45.04
N CYS A 56 0.74 0.42 -45.11
CA CYS A 56 1.09 1.32 -44.02
C CYS A 56 -0.04 2.34 -43.78
N ILE A 57 -0.57 2.39 -42.56
CA ILE A 57 -1.78 3.15 -42.17
C ILE A 57 -1.61 4.69 -42.36
N ASN A 58 -0.39 5.18 -42.64
CA ASN A 58 -0.10 6.62 -42.85
C ASN A 58 0.42 6.97 -44.26
N GLY A 59 0.07 6.21 -45.30
CA GLY A 59 0.36 6.62 -46.69
C GLY A 59 1.83 6.54 -47.11
N CYS A 60 2.61 5.66 -46.48
CA CYS A 60 3.99 5.35 -46.86
C CYS A 60 4.00 4.24 -47.93
N GLU A 61 4.76 4.41 -49.02
CA GLU A 61 4.89 3.47 -50.15
C GLU A 61 5.64 2.16 -49.84
N ARG A 62 5.82 1.80 -48.56
CA ARG A 62 6.50 0.54 -48.16
C ARG A 62 5.50 -0.59 -48.01
N THR A 63 5.85 -1.75 -48.55
CA THR A 63 5.07 -3.00 -48.44
C THR A 63 5.83 -4.04 -47.64
N PHE A 64 5.15 -4.64 -46.65
CA PHE A 64 5.67 -5.71 -45.82
C PHE A 64 5.08 -7.06 -46.27
N ARG A 65 5.93 -8.10 -46.28
CA ARG A 65 5.51 -9.48 -46.58
C ARG A 65 5.90 -10.39 -45.42
N ILE A 66 4.99 -11.28 -45.03
CA ILE A 66 5.25 -12.33 -44.03
C ILE A 66 5.64 -13.58 -44.81
N ASP A 67 6.88 -14.03 -44.64
CA ASP A 67 7.38 -15.24 -45.29
C ASP A 67 7.41 -16.39 -44.29
N THR A 68 6.58 -17.41 -44.53
CA THR A 68 6.51 -18.62 -43.66
C THR A 68 7.33 -19.79 -44.18
N SER A 69 8.13 -19.61 -45.25
CA SER A 69 8.87 -20.71 -45.88
C SER A 69 10.38 -20.57 -45.72
N LEU A 70 10.93 -21.03 -44.59
CA LEU A 70 12.34 -21.42 -44.48
C LEU A 70 12.50 -22.75 -43.71
N ARG A 71 13.27 -23.64 -44.34
CA ARG A 71 13.45 -25.09 -44.17
C ARG A 71 13.59 -25.67 -42.75
N ARG A 72 13.02 -26.89 -42.62
CA ARG A 72 13.27 -27.92 -41.59
C ARG A 72 14.74 -27.99 -41.14
N ALA A 73 14.97 -27.80 -39.84
CA ALA A 73 16.14 -28.34 -39.14
C ALA A 73 15.72 -29.60 -38.35
N LYS A 74 16.59 -30.60 -38.36
CA LYS A 74 16.48 -31.86 -37.61
C LYS A 74 16.22 -31.55 -36.12
N ASP A 75 15.48 -32.43 -35.44
CA ASP A 75 15.19 -32.43 -33.98
C ASP A 75 13.78 -32.01 -33.54
N GLY A 76 12.77 -32.18 -34.41
CA GLY A 76 11.39 -32.46 -33.95
C GLY A 76 10.65 -31.38 -33.16
N VAL A 77 11.19 -30.16 -33.08
CA VAL A 77 10.50 -28.99 -32.49
C VAL A 77 10.28 -27.96 -33.60
N ALA A 78 9.02 -27.65 -33.90
CA ALA A 78 8.69 -26.53 -34.78
C ALA A 78 8.79 -25.21 -33.99
N PRO A 79 9.59 -24.22 -34.41
CA PRO A 79 9.47 -22.88 -33.87
C PRO A 79 8.44 -22.11 -34.70
N ASP A 80 7.39 -21.61 -34.05
CA ASP A 80 6.44 -20.61 -34.58
C ASP A 80 7.15 -19.24 -34.70
N VAL A 81 8.12 -19.13 -35.60
CA VAL A 81 8.79 -17.86 -35.90
C VAL A 81 8.48 -17.46 -37.34
N SER A 82 7.48 -16.60 -37.49
CA SER A 82 7.16 -15.92 -38.75
C SER A 82 8.18 -14.79 -38.99
N LEU A 83 9.00 -14.90 -40.03
CA LEU A 83 9.93 -13.84 -40.43
C LEU A 83 9.17 -12.73 -41.18
N ILE A 84 9.45 -11.47 -40.84
CA ILE A 84 8.92 -10.31 -41.58
C ILE A 84 10.04 -9.75 -42.45
N THR A 85 9.79 -9.60 -43.75
CA THR A 85 10.74 -9.02 -44.69
C THR A 85 10.24 -7.62 -45.07
N GLU A 86 11.04 -6.59 -44.78
CA GLU A 86 10.80 -5.22 -45.24
C GLU A 86 11.46 -5.04 -46.61
N TYR A 87 10.68 -4.59 -47.60
CA TYR A 87 11.17 -4.26 -48.93
C TYR A 87 11.22 -2.74 -49.13
N ALA A 88 12.37 -2.24 -49.55
CA ALA A 88 12.50 -0.89 -50.07
C ALA A 88 11.92 -0.81 -51.50
N PRO A 89 11.57 0.39 -52.00
CA PRO A 89 10.98 0.58 -53.34
C PRO A 89 11.86 0.07 -54.49
N ASP A 90 13.17 -0.07 -54.26
CA ASP A 90 14.15 -0.57 -55.22
C ASP A 90 14.30 -2.11 -55.23
N GLY A 91 13.50 -2.83 -54.44
CA GLY A 91 13.48 -4.29 -54.38
C GLY A 91 14.50 -4.91 -53.41
N THR A 92 15.25 -4.12 -52.65
CA THR A 92 16.16 -4.63 -51.62
C THR A 92 15.39 -5.03 -50.36
N GLY A 93 15.69 -6.22 -49.80
CA GLY A 93 14.98 -6.81 -48.67
C GLY A 93 15.84 -6.98 -47.42
N THR A 94 15.31 -6.63 -46.24
CA THR A 94 15.95 -6.82 -44.94
C THR A 94 15.09 -7.73 -44.04
N TYR A 95 15.72 -8.74 -43.42
CA TYR A 95 15.03 -9.70 -42.55
C TYR A 95 14.99 -9.24 -41.10
N HIS A 96 13.85 -9.51 -40.46
CA HIS A 96 13.57 -9.15 -39.09
C HIS A 96 13.02 -10.36 -38.32
N ASP A 97 13.67 -10.70 -37.21
CA ASP A 97 13.20 -11.73 -36.27
C ASP A 97 11.97 -11.20 -35.51
N SER A 98 10.82 -11.90 -35.59
CA SER A 98 9.54 -11.42 -35.06
C SER A 98 9.54 -11.16 -33.55
N ALA A 99 10.44 -11.80 -32.80
CA ALA A 99 10.57 -11.56 -31.36
C ALA A 99 11.41 -10.31 -31.01
N ARG A 100 12.11 -9.72 -31.98
CA ARG A 100 13.18 -8.73 -31.72
C ARG A 100 13.03 -7.40 -32.47
N VAL A 101 11.96 -7.21 -33.22
CA VAL A 101 11.73 -5.97 -33.97
C VAL A 101 10.69 -5.11 -33.27
N LYS A 102 11.16 -4.21 -32.39
CA LYS A 102 10.43 -2.98 -32.06
C LYS A 102 10.59 -1.99 -33.23
N CYS A 103 9.94 -2.30 -34.35
CA CYS A 103 9.73 -1.30 -35.40
C CYS A 103 8.63 -0.34 -34.94
N ARG A 104 8.66 0.91 -35.42
CA ARG A 104 7.62 1.95 -35.20
C ARG A 104 6.17 1.47 -35.41
N VAL A 105 5.97 0.36 -36.11
CA VAL A 105 4.67 -0.32 -36.25
C VAL A 105 4.14 -0.83 -34.90
N CYS A 106 5.02 -1.36 -34.03
CA CYS A 106 4.63 -1.84 -32.70
C CYS A 106 4.15 -0.68 -31.80
N ASP A 107 4.84 0.48 -31.82
CA ASP A 107 4.44 1.66 -31.05
C ASP A 107 3.12 2.29 -31.56
N LEU A 108 2.83 2.18 -32.86
CA LEU A 108 1.55 2.61 -33.44
C LEU A 108 0.38 1.71 -33.02
N VAL A 109 0.65 0.43 -32.74
CA VAL A 109 -0.33 -0.55 -32.29
C VAL A 109 -0.67 -0.37 -30.80
N TYR A 110 0.30 0.07 -29.97
CA TYR A 110 0.07 0.34 -28.54
C TYR A 110 -0.71 1.65 -28.25
N ARG A 111 -0.97 2.49 -29.27
CA ARG A 111 -1.75 3.74 -29.14
C ARG A 111 -2.81 3.86 -30.24
N ALA A 112 -3.57 2.79 -30.47
CA ALA A 112 -4.70 2.87 -31.39
C ALA A 112 -5.72 3.91 -30.87
N PRO A 113 -6.10 4.93 -31.68
CA PRO A 113 -7.14 5.89 -31.29
C PRO A 113 -8.44 5.15 -30.94
N ALA A 114 -9.18 5.65 -29.95
CA ALA A 114 -10.43 5.01 -29.45
C ALA A 114 -11.41 4.67 -30.59
N TYR A 115 -11.48 5.53 -31.60
CA TYR A 115 -12.28 5.34 -32.81
C TYR A 115 -11.90 4.06 -33.60
N THR A 116 -10.60 3.75 -33.71
CA THR A 116 -10.09 2.59 -34.45
C THR A 116 -10.47 1.28 -33.75
N VAL A 117 -10.36 1.25 -32.40
CA VAL A 117 -10.76 0.09 -31.59
C VAL A 117 -12.27 -0.12 -31.68
N GLN A 118 -13.06 0.95 -31.64
CA GLN A 118 -14.51 0.89 -31.74
C GLN A 118 -14.99 0.38 -33.11
N ASN A 119 -14.36 0.82 -34.20
CA ASN A 119 -14.65 0.33 -35.54
C ASN A 119 -14.29 -1.16 -35.69
N LEU A 120 -13.13 -1.59 -35.17
CA LEU A 120 -12.76 -3.01 -35.17
C LEU A 120 -13.72 -3.89 -34.36
N ARG A 121 -14.25 -3.38 -33.23
CA ARG A 121 -15.30 -4.07 -32.46
C ARG A 121 -16.58 -4.24 -33.27
N GLU A 122 -17.02 -3.21 -33.98
CA GLU A 122 -18.21 -3.26 -34.82
C GLU A 122 -18.04 -4.25 -35.97
N ARG A 123 -16.90 -4.22 -36.65
CA ARG A 123 -16.59 -5.16 -37.74
C ARG A 123 -16.47 -6.60 -37.25
N LEU A 124 -15.95 -6.83 -36.04
CA LEU A 124 -15.93 -8.16 -35.42
C LEU A 124 -17.34 -8.64 -35.06
N ARG A 125 -18.20 -7.76 -34.52
CA ARG A 125 -19.61 -8.06 -34.22
C ARG A 125 -20.43 -8.36 -35.47
N ASN A 126 -20.19 -7.61 -36.55
CA ASN A 126 -20.82 -7.81 -37.84
C ASN A 126 -20.27 -9.04 -38.59
N GLY A 127 -19.23 -9.71 -38.04
CA GLY A 127 -18.66 -10.93 -38.58
C GLY A 127 -17.70 -10.72 -39.76
N GLU A 128 -17.33 -9.48 -40.07
CA GLU A 128 -16.53 -9.11 -41.23
C GLU A 128 -15.05 -9.49 -41.12
N ILE A 129 -14.55 -9.66 -39.89
CA ILE A 129 -13.12 -9.91 -39.61
C ILE A 129 -12.86 -11.16 -38.76
N LYS A 130 -13.71 -12.19 -38.88
CA LYS A 130 -13.54 -13.48 -38.16
C LYS A 130 -12.19 -14.13 -38.50
N ASP A 131 -11.48 -14.58 -37.45
CA ASP A 131 -10.16 -15.23 -37.51
C ASP A 131 -9.02 -14.44 -38.20
N SER A 132 -9.19 -13.13 -38.36
CA SER A 132 -8.14 -12.23 -38.85
C SER A 132 -7.10 -11.86 -37.77
N PHE A 133 -5.95 -11.33 -38.20
CA PHE A 133 -4.95 -10.72 -37.32
C PHE A 133 -5.58 -9.66 -36.39
N TYR A 134 -6.47 -8.81 -36.92
CA TYR A 134 -7.14 -7.76 -36.15
C TYR A 134 -8.09 -8.31 -35.08
N ALA A 135 -8.76 -9.43 -35.34
CA ALA A 135 -9.60 -10.09 -34.34
C ALA A 135 -8.79 -10.72 -33.21
N LYS A 136 -7.64 -11.33 -33.52
CA LYS A 136 -6.71 -11.86 -32.52
C LYS A 136 -6.06 -10.73 -31.71
N TRP A 137 -5.63 -9.67 -32.38
CA TRP A 137 -5.05 -8.49 -31.75
C TRP A 137 -6.05 -7.80 -30.80
N LEU A 138 -7.30 -7.59 -31.23
CA LEU A 138 -8.33 -6.94 -30.42
C LEU A 138 -8.61 -7.72 -29.13
N ARG A 139 -8.60 -9.07 -29.17
CA ARG A 139 -8.76 -9.92 -27.98
C ARG A 139 -7.60 -9.78 -27.00
N VAL A 140 -6.37 -9.70 -27.50
CA VAL A 140 -5.17 -9.49 -26.65
C VAL A 140 -5.19 -8.08 -26.06
N PHE A 141 -5.49 -7.06 -26.87
CA PHE A 141 -5.63 -5.68 -26.43
C PHE A 141 -6.71 -5.51 -25.35
N GLU A 142 -7.87 -6.17 -25.50
CA GLU A 142 -8.94 -6.15 -24.50
C GLU A 142 -8.57 -6.91 -23.21
N ALA A 143 -7.79 -7.99 -23.31
CA ALA A 143 -7.26 -8.69 -22.14
C ALA A 143 -6.24 -7.85 -21.36
N GLU A 144 -5.33 -7.17 -22.06
CA GLU A 144 -4.34 -6.26 -21.47
C GLU A 144 -5.00 -5.01 -20.86
N GLN A 145 -6.00 -4.42 -21.53
CA GLN A 145 -6.78 -3.31 -20.96
C GLN A 145 -7.58 -3.74 -19.73
N ALA A 146 -8.17 -4.93 -19.72
CA ALA A 146 -8.84 -5.47 -18.54
C ALA A 146 -7.87 -5.73 -17.38
N GLU A 147 -6.61 -6.06 -17.68
CA GLU A 147 -5.54 -6.21 -16.69
C GLU A 147 -5.06 -4.85 -16.15
N GLU A 148 -4.84 -3.85 -17.01
CA GLU A 148 -4.55 -2.47 -16.61
C GLU A 148 -5.69 -1.87 -15.77
N ASP A 149 -6.95 -2.05 -16.18
CA ASP A 149 -8.14 -1.62 -15.44
C ASP A 149 -8.27 -2.35 -14.10
N ALA A 150 -7.94 -3.64 -14.03
CA ALA A 150 -7.97 -4.40 -12.79
C ALA A 150 -6.88 -3.95 -11.81
N VAL A 151 -5.67 -3.69 -12.31
CA VAL A 151 -4.57 -3.10 -11.54
C VAL A 151 -4.95 -1.69 -11.06
N ALA A 152 -5.53 -0.85 -11.93
CA ALA A 152 -6.00 0.50 -11.59
C ALA A 152 -7.15 0.49 -10.56
N ARG A 153 -8.04 -0.50 -10.60
CA ARG A 153 -9.10 -0.69 -9.59
C ARG A 153 -8.57 -1.16 -8.23
N VAL A 154 -7.42 -1.85 -8.20
CA VAL A 154 -6.80 -2.31 -6.94
C VAL A 154 -5.95 -1.22 -6.30
N THR A 155 -5.38 -0.31 -7.11
CA THR A 155 -4.60 0.83 -6.63
C THR A 155 -5.45 2.01 -6.13
N THR A 156 -6.71 2.12 -6.55
CA THR A 156 -7.66 3.17 -6.16
C THR A 156 -8.47 2.86 -4.89
N ILE A 157 -8.26 1.69 -4.27
CA ILE A 157 -8.92 1.34 -3.02
C ILE A 157 -8.25 2.10 -1.88
N GLU A 158 -8.98 3.07 -1.34
CA GLU A 158 -8.56 3.87 -0.19
C GLU A 158 -8.94 3.19 1.13
N ILE A 159 -8.16 3.50 2.16
CA ILE A 159 -8.56 3.30 3.55
C ILE A 159 -8.61 4.65 4.24
N ILE A 160 -9.46 4.76 5.24
CA ILE A 160 -9.60 5.93 6.09
C ILE A 160 -8.70 5.73 7.31
N LEU A 161 -7.79 6.67 7.58
CA LEU A 161 -6.94 6.65 8.78
C LEU A 161 -7.63 7.31 9.98
N GLY A 162 -8.42 8.35 9.74
CA GLY A 162 -9.06 9.13 10.79
C GLY A 162 -9.88 10.28 10.22
N GLN A 163 -10.39 11.13 11.11
CA GLN A 163 -11.14 12.33 10.77
C GLN A 163 -10.24 13.56 10.96
N ASN A 164 -10.18 14.43 9.96
CA ASN A 164 -9.43 15.67 10.02
C ASN A 164 -10.05 16.62 11.06
N LEU A 165 -9.26 17.08 12.03
CA LEU A 165 -9.74 17.93 13.12
C LEU A 165 -10.12 19.35 12.69
N THR A 166 -9.64 19.80 11.54
CA THR A 166 -9.90 21.14 11.01
C THR A 166 -11.10 21.16 10.06
N THR A 167 -11.18 20.17 9.15
CA THR A 167 -12.18 20.16 8.08
C THR A 167 -13.32 19.17 8.31
N ASP A 168 -13.24 18.33 9.35
CA ASP A 168 -14.16 17.24 9.65
C ASP A 168 -14.26 16.15 8.55
N GLN A 169 -13.41 16.23 7.52
CA GLN A 169 -13.35 15.28 6.40
C GLN A 169 -12.50 14.04 6.74
N PRO A 170 -12.76 12.88 6.11
CA PRO A 170 -11.91 11.70 6.30
C PRO A 170 -10.51 11.93 5.74
N VAL A 171 -9.49 11.55 6.51
CA VAL A 171 -8.10 11.44 6.06
C VAL A 171 -7.92 10.06 5.46
N THR A 172 -7.70 9.98 4.15
CA THR A 172 -7.56 8.71 3.42
C THR A 172 -6.15 8.48 2.91
N VAL A 173 -5.82 7.20 2.70
CA VAL A 173 -4.59 6.74 2.05
C VAL A 173 -4.94 5.66 1.06
N THR A 174 -4.40 5.76 -0.16
CA THR A 174 -4.57 4.77 -1.21
C THR A 174 -3.71 3.52 -0.96
N ALA A 175 -4.13 2.38 -1.52
CA ALA A 175 -3.30 1.17 -1.49
C ALA A 175 -1.90 1.39 -2.10
N GLU A 176 -1.79 2.24 -3.13
CA GLU A 176 -0.49 2.58 -3.74
C GLU A 176 0.41 3.37 -2.78
N GLU A 177 -0.15 4.35 -2.05
CA GLU A 177 0.58 5.09 -1.03
C GLU A 177 1.02 4.16 0.11
N MET A 178 0.18 3.22 0.55
CA MET A 178 0.55 2.23 1.56
C MET A 178 1.69 1.30 1.09
N CYS A 179 1.76 0.97 -0.20
CA CYS A 179 2.88 0.24 -0.77
C CYS A 179 4.21 1.01 -0.68
N SER A 180 4.15 2.34 -0.53
CA SER A 180 5.31 3.20 -0.28
C SER A 180 5.65 3.32 1.22
N GLY A 181 5.02 2.51 2.05
CA GLY A 181 5.28 2.39 3.48
C GLY A 181 4.48 3.38 4.32
N THR A 182 3.91 2.86 5.40
CA THR A 182 3.23 3.63 6.45
C THR A 182 3.96 3.42 7.77
N TYR A 183 4.52 4.51 8.31
CA TYR A 183 5.21 4.51 9.58
C TYR A 183 4.33 5.15 10.65
N VAL A 184 4.15 4.47 11.79
CA VAL A 184 3.31 4.91 12.90
C VAL A 184 4.17 5.05 14.15
N LEU A 185 4.22 6.25 14.73
CA LEU A 185 4.99 6.56 15.93
C LEU A 185 4.09 7.08 17.04
N GLY A 186 4.36 6.71 18.28
CA GLY A 186 3.71 7.28 19.45
C GLY A 186 3.97 6.48 20.73
N THR A 187 3.83 7.09 21.89
CA THR A 187 4.02 6.41 23.18
C THR A 187 2.91 5.37 23.44
N GLN A 188 3.06 4.59 24.51
CA GLN A 188 2.04 3.66 24.95
C GLN A 188 0.72 4.39 25.28
N GLY A 189 -0.41 3.84 24.85
CA GLY A 189 -1.73 4.43 25.07
C GLY A 189 -2.09 5.63 24.18
N ALA A 190 -1.21 6.02 23.24
CA ALA A 190 -1.43 7.18 22.38
C ALA A 190 -2.47 6.97 21.28
N GLY A 191 -2.86 5.72 20.97
CA GLY A 191 -3.85 5.39 19.93
C GLY A 191 -3.32 4.55 18.76
N LYS A 192 -2.05 4.16 18.78
CA LYS A 192 -1.42 3.33 17.72
C LYS A 192 -2.20 2.05 17.43
N SER A 193 -2.47 1.23 18.45
CA SER A 193 -3.15 -0.07 18.26
C SER A 193 -4.53 0.11 17.65
N SER A 194 -5.28 1.15 18.06
CA SER A 194 -6.58 1.48 17.45
C SER A 194 -6.46 1.79 15.96
N LEU A 195 -5.44 2.54 15.54
CA LEU A 195 -5.18 2.76 14.11
C LEU A 195 -4.83 1.46 13.38
N LEU A 196 -3.97 0.60 13.96
CA LEU A 196 -3.62 -0.68 13.35
C LEU A 196 -4.84 -1.60 13.20
N GLU A 197 -5.71 -1.65 14.21
CA GLU A 197 -6.99 -2.38 14.15
C GLU A 197 -7.90 -1.84 13.06
N GLN A 198 -8.04 -0.50 12.96
CA GLN A 198 -8.86 0.17 11.94
C GLN A 198 -8.34 -0.11 10.52
N VAL A 199 -7.03 -0.05 10.31
CA VAL A 199 -6.40 -0.43 9.04
C VAL A 199 -6.67 -1.90 8.74
N THR A 200 -6.46 -2.79 9.71
CA THR A 200 -6.70 -4.23 9.56
C THR A 200 -8.13 -4.49 9.11
N TYR A 201 -9.11 -3.91 9.80
CA TYR A 201 -10.54 -4.11 9.53
C TYR A 201 -10.94 -3.65 8.12
N GLN A 202 -10.52 -2.46 7.69
CA GLN A 202 -10.83 -1.98 6.34
C GLN A 202 -10.17 -2.85 5.26
N ARG A 203 -8.94 -3.33 5.49
CA ARG A 203 -8.31 -4.30 4.57
C ARG A 203 -9.04 -5.65 4.57
N MET A 204 -9.64 -6.04 5.71
CA MET A 204 -10.47 -7.24 5.78
C MET A 204 -11.73 -7.10 4.93
N GLU A 205 -12.42 -5.96 4.98
CA GLU A 205 -13.58 -5.68 4.13
C GLU A 205 -13.22 -5.66 2.65
N GLN A 206 -12.01 -5.19 2.32
CA GLN A 206 -11.46 -5.17 0.97
C GLN A 206 -10.96 -6.54 0.49
N SER A 207 -11.19 -7.62 1.25
CA SER A 207 -10.76 -9.00 0.93
C SER A 207 -9.25 -9.13 0.69
N ASP A 208 -8.45 -8.31 1.36
CA ASP A 208 -6.99 -8.34 1.22
C ASP A 208 -6.37 -9.54 1.95
N SER A 209 -5.18 -9.96 1.51
CA SER A 209 -4.32 -10.81 2.35
C SER A 209 -3.68 -9.95 3.43
N ILE A 210 -3.70 -10.42 4.67
CA ILE A 210 -3.19 -9.64 5.81
C ILE A 210 -2.28 -10.53 6.64
N ILE A 211 -1.13 -9.98 7.05
CA ILE A 211 -0.22 -10.61 8.00
C ILE A 211 -0.02 -9.62 9.15
N VAL A 212 -0.32 -10.05 10.38
CA VAL A 212 -0.14 -9.25 11.59
C VAL A 212 0.89 -9.91 12.49
N LEU A 213 1.93 -9.18 12.85
CA LEU A 213 2.93 -9.59 13.84
C LEU A 213 2.74 -8.74 15.09
N ASP A 214 2.41 -9.40 16.21
CA ASP A 214 2.12 -8.75 17.48
C ASP A 214 2.97 -9.34 18.61
N PRO A 215 3.90 -8.57 19.19
CA PRO A 215 4.78 -9.02 20.27
C PRO A 215 4.10 -9.14 21.64
N HIS A 216 2.90 -8.58 21.82
CA HIS A 216 2.18 -8.59 23.11
C HIS A 216 0.90 -9.43 23.06
N GLY A 217 0.37 -9.66 21.86
CA GLY A 217 -0.81 -10.48 21.60
C GLY A 217 -2.16 -9.75 21.72
N GLN A 218 -2.17 -8.55 22.32
CA GLN A 218 -3.38 -7.76 22.55
C GLN A 218 -4.00 -7.23 21.25
N LEU A 219 -3.17 -6.79 20.29
CA LEU A 219 -3.65 -6.32 18.99
C LEU A 219 -4.36 -7.47 18.26
N VAL A 220 -3.78 -8.67 18.29
CA VAL A 220 -4.39 -9.86 17.68
C VAL A 220 -5.70 -10.24 18.38
N ASP A 221 -5.76 -10.20 19.71
CA ASP A 221 -7.01 -10.48 20.44
C ASP A 221 -8.13 -9.50 20.08
N ASN A 222 -7.81 -8.21 20.00
CA ASN A 222 -8.76 -7.17 19.61
C ASN A 222 -9.24 -7.36 18.16
N ILE A 223 -8.34 -7.73 17.24
CA ILE A 223 -8.69 -8.05 15.85
C ILE A 223 -9.67 -9.21 15.80
N ILE A 224 -9.42 -10.31 16.52
CA ILE A 224 -10.30 -11.49 16.52
C ILE A 224 -11.68 -11.17 17.12
N ALA A 225 -11.72 -10.30 18.14
CA ALA A 225 -12.97 -9.85 18.75
C ALA A 225 -13.83 -8.99 17.80
N ARG A 226 -13.23 -8.29 16.83
CA ARG A 226 -13.94 -7.37 15.91
C ARG A 226 -14.07 -7.87 14.48
N MET A 227 -13.32 -8.91 14.10
CA MET A 227 -13.26 -9.32 12.69
C MET A 227 -14.64 -9.73 12.12
N PRO A 228 -14.90 -9.46 10.83
CA PRO A 228 -16.10 -9.94 10.14
C PRO A 228 -16.20 -11.46 10.17
N GLN A 229 -17.43 -11.99 10.27
CA GLN A 229 -17.67 -13.43 10.39
C GLN A 229 -17.18 -14.20 9.16
N GLU A 230 -17.30 -13.60 7.98
CA GLU A 230 -16.91 -14.15 6.69
C GLU A 230 -15.38 -14.34 6.59
N ARG A 231 -14.62 -13.49 7.30
CA ARG A 231 -13.15 -13.56 7.35
C ARG A 231 -12.61 -14.49 8.43
N ILE A 232 -13.46 -15.14 9.20
CA ILE A 232 -12.98 -16.10 10.21
C ILE A 232 -12.42 -17.31 9.49
N GLU A 233 -13.08 -17.82 8.45
CA GLU A 233 -12.73 -19.08 7.79
C GLU A 233 -11.38 -19.04 7.06
N ASP A 234 -10.96 -17.87 6.59
CA ASP A 234 -9.72 -17.65 5.88
C ASP A 234 -8.59 -17.10 6.77
N THR A 235 -8.79 -17.11 8.10
CA THR A 235 -7.81 -16.67 9.09
C THR A 235 -7.11 -17.84 9.78
N TYR A 236 -5.81 -17.67 10.00
CA TYR A 236 -4.94 -18.55 10.79
C TYR A 236 -4.30 -17.76 11.93
N LEU A 237 -4.14 -18.41 13.09
CA LEU A 237 -3.57 -17.85 14.30
C LEU A 237 -2.36 -18.69 14.73
N LEU A 238 -1.17 -18.13 14.57
CA LEU A 238 0.06 -18.67 15.14
C LEU A 238 0.28 -18.06 16.51
N ASP A 239 0.02 -18.83 17.55
CA ASP A 239 0.24 -18.43 18.93
C ASP A 239 1.41 -19.22 19.52
N LEU A 240 2.46 -18.52 19.95
CA LEU A 240 3.65 -19.15 20.50
C LEU A 240 3.39 -19.87 21.84
N THR A 241 2.35 -19.48 22.57
CA THR A 241 1.92 -20.18 23.79
C THR A 241 1.31 -21.54 23.46
N ASP A 242 0.52 -21.63 22.38
CA ASP A 242 -0.07 -22.88 21.86
C ASP A 242 0.98 -23.80 21.22
N THR A 243 1.99 -23.20 20.60
CA THR A 243 3.09 -23.88 19.91
C THR A 243 3.87 -24.84 20.83
N ARG A 244 3.80 -24.66 22.16
CA ARG A 244 4.36 -25.62 23.14
C ARG A 244 3.75 -27.02 23.02
N LEU A 245 2.47 -27.12 22.66
CA LEU A 245 1.75 -28.38 22.46
C LEU A 245 1.55 -28.71 20.98
N PHE A 246 1.43 -27.68 20.14
CA PHE A 246 1.18 -27.82 18.71
C PHE A 246 2.20 -27.04 17.87
N PRO A 247 3.47 -27.48 17.82
CA PRO A 247 4.49 -26.79 17.04
C PRO A 247 4.26 -26.82 15.53
N PHE A 248 4.35 -25.65 14.91
CA PHE A 248 4.44 -25.49 13.45
C PHE A 248 5.89 -25.64 12.96
N CYS A 249 6.08 -25.86 11.66
CA CYS A 249 7.44 -26.01 11.10
C CYS A 249 8.03 -24.64 10.70
N LEU A 250 9.23 -24.36 11.20
CA LEU A 250 10.06 -23.21 10.84
C LEU A 250 11.44 -23.64 10.29
N ASN A 251 11.53 -24.82 9.68
CA ASN A 251 12.80 -25.32 9.16
C ASN A 251 13.36 -24.40 8.05
N VAL A 252 14.22 -23.46 8.44
CA VAL A 252 14.85 -22.49 7.53
C VAL A 252 15.88 -23.14 6.60
N PHE A 253 16.27 -24.39 6.85
CA PHE A 253 17.20 -25.17 6.02
C PHE A 253 16.51 -25.97 4.91
N TYR A 254 15.17 -26.03 4.93
CA TYR A 254 14.42 -26.75 3.91
C TYR A 254 14.66 -26.17 2.51
N CYS A 255 15.16 -26.99 1.60
CA CYS A 255 15.31 -26.66 0.19
C CYS A 255 14.29 -27.48 -0.60
N ALA A 256 13.41 -26.79 -1.34
CA ALA A 256 12.34 -27.46 -2.09
C ALA A 256 12.90 -28.34 -3.22
N ASP A 257 13.96 -27.87 -3.88
CA ASP A 257 14.69 -28.62 -4.88
C ASP A 257 16.19 -28.42 -4.67
N CYS A 258 16.86 -29.44 -4.14
CA CYS A 258 18.30 -29.40 -3.91
C CYS A 258 19.11 -29.53 -5.20
N THR A 259 18.49 -29.79 -6.36
CA THR A 259 19.16 -29.84 -7.67
C THR A 259 19.24 -28.45 -8.32
N ASP A 260 18.29 -27.56 -8.04
CA ASP A 260 18.27 -26.16 -8.51
C ASP A 260 19.26 -25.29 -7.72
N GLU A 261 20.24 -24.73 -8.43
CA GLU A 261 21.25 -23.84 -7.86
C GLU A 261 20.66 -22.56 -7.24
N THR A 262 19.61 -22.02 -7.85
CA THR A 262 18.94 -20.80 -7.39
C THR A 262 18.24 -21.05 -6.05
N GLU A 263 17.53 -22.16 -5.93
CA GLU A 263 16.86 -22.55 -4.68
C GLU A 263 17.87 -22.88 -3.57
N ARG A 264 19.00 -23.53 -3.89
CA ARG A 264 20.10 -23.72 -2.94
C ARG A 264 20.66 -22.37 -2.47
N ALA A 265 20.88 -21.41 -3.37
CA ALA A 265 21.39 -20.09 -3.04
C ALA A 265 20.41 -19.29 -2.17
N ARG A 266 19.11 -19.32 -2.50
CA ARG A 266 18.02 -18.73 -1.72
C ARG A 266 17.96 -19.32 -0.31
N THR A 267 18.08 -20.64 -0.18
CA THR A 267 18.09 -21.34 1.11
C THR A 267 19.28 -20.93 1.96
N ARG A 268 20.51 -20.94 1.41
CA ARG A 268 21.71 -20.44 2.10
C ARG A 268 21.55 -18.99 2.58
N GLY A 269 21.02 -18.13 1.70
CA GLY A 269 20.75 -16.73 2.04
C GLY A 269 19.74 -16.59 3.16
N ARG A 270 18.64 -17.36 3.16
CA ARG A 270 17.66 -17.38 4.26
C ARG A 270 18.30 -17.80 5.58
N VAL A 271 19.05 -18.91 5.60
CA VAL A 271 19.71 -19.40 6.81
C VAL A 271 20.68 -18.36 7.37
N LEU A 272 21.58 -17.83 6.55
CA LEU A 272 22.59 -16.89 7.01
C LEU A 272 21.96 -15.62 7.62
N ARG A 273 20.87 -15.13 7.04
CA ARG A 273 20.13 -13.96 7.55
C ARG A 273 19.53 -14.21 8.93
N VAL A 274 18.81 -15.33 9.07
CA VAL A 274 18.20 -15.72 10.35
C VAL A 274 19.27 -15.89 11.42
N PHE A 275 20.35 -16.61 11.12
CA PHE A 275 21.41 -16.88 12.11
C PHE A 275 22.30 -15.68 12.43
N ARG A 276 22.53 -14.74 11.51
CA ARG A 276 23.20 -13.47 11.83
C ARG A 276 22.39 -12.60 12.78
N ARG A 277 21.06 -12.67 12.72
CA ARG A 277 20.22 -11.95 13.68
C ARG A 277 20.18 -12.63 15.05
N ILE A 278 20.21 -13.96 15.09
CA ILE A 278 20.20 -14.74 16.33
C ILE A 278 21.58 -14.69 17.03
N TRP A 279 22.66 -14.77 16.26
CA TRP A 279 24.03 -14.73 16.75
C TRP A 279 24.79 -13.58 16.04
N PRO A 280 24.58 -12.31 16.42
CA PRO A 280 25.23 -11.16 15.80
C PRO A 280 26.76 -11.28 15.77
N GLU A 281 27.35 -11.98 16.74
CA GLU A 281 28.79 -12.20 16.84
C GLU A 281 29.32 -13.19 15.79
N ILE A 282 28.45 -13.84 15.00
CA ILE A 282 28.89 -14.58 13.80
C ILE A 282 29.57 -13.61 12.83
N GLU A 283 29.12 -12.36 12.72
CA GLU A 283 29.67 -11.42 11.73
C GLU A 283 31.13 -11.04 12.02
N SER A 284 31.53 -11.02 13.30
CA SER A 284 32.92 -10.82 13.71
C SER A 284 33.71 -12.13 13.81
N GLY A 285 33.02 -13.28 13.86
CA GLY A 285 33.61 -14.60 14.06
C GLY A 285 33.84 -15.37 12.76
N GLN A 286 35.09 -15.51 12.33
CA GLN A 286 35.47 -16.24 11.11
C GLN A 286 34.97 -17.70 11.06
N TYR A 287 35.00 -18.41 12.19
CA TYR A 287 34.75 -19.86 12.20
C TYR A 287 33.27 -20.23 12.27
N ALA A 288 32.46 -19.54 13.08
CA ALA A 288 31.06 -19.89 13.24
C ALA A 288 30.28 -19.74 11.92
N GLU A 289 30.54 -18.67 11.15
CA GLU A 289 29.93 -18.49 9.83
C GLU A 289 30.38 -19.58 8.84
N LYS A 290 31.70 -19.86 8.81
CA LYS A 290 32.28 -20.91 7.95
C LYS A 290 31.63 -22.26 8.22
N ILE A 291 31.52 -22.67 9.49
CA ILE A 291 30.92 -23.95 9.87
C ILE A 291 29.42 -23.96 9.51
N LEU A 292 28.69 -22.89 9.81
CA LEU A 292 27.27 -22.77 9.47
C LEU A 292 27.04 -22.97 7.96
N ARG A 293 27.90 -22.41 7.08
CA ARG A 293 27.78 -22.59 5.62
C ARG A 293 27.88 -24.06 5.20
N TYR A 294 28.86 -24.79 5.71
CA TYR A 294 29.03 -26.21 5.37
C TYR A 294 27.93 -27.09 5.95
N VAL A 295 27.51 -26.82 7.18
CA VAL A 295 26.35 -27.48 7.80
C VAL A 295 25.08 -27.23 6.98
N THR A 296 24.86 -25.98 6.55
CA THR A 296 23.71 -25.60 5.73
C THR A 296 23.71 -26.35 4.40
N ASN A 297 24.85 -26.41 3.71
CA ASN A 297 24.96 -27.18 2.47
C ASN A 297 24.66 -28.67 2.71
N THR A 298 25.22 -29.26 3.77
CA THR A 298 24.92 -30.67 4.09
C THR A 298 23.43 -30.89 4.34
N LEU A 299 22.75 -30.00 5.07
CA LEU A 299 21.31 -30.10 5.33
C LEU A 299 20.45 -29.92 4.07
N ILE A 300 20.85 -29.02 3.16
CA ILE A 300 20.14 -28.82 1.87
C ILE A 300 20.07 -30.12 1.06
N TYR A 301 21.13 -30.92 1.06
CA TYR A 301 21.18 -32.21 0.35
C TYR A 301 20.57 -33.37 1.14
N ASN A 302 20.18 -33.15 2.39
CA ASN A 302 19.61 -34.17 3.26
C ASN A 302 18.32 -33.65 3.92
N PRO A 303 17.19 -33.60 3.19
CA PRO A 303 15.95 -32.96 3.66
C PRO A 303 15.31 -33.64 4.89
N ASP A 304 15.68 -34.89 5.16
CA ASP A 304 15.25 -35.63 6.35
C ASP A 304 16.10 -35.35 7.59
N CYS A 305 17.29 -34.75 7.41
CA CYS A 305 18.14 -34.32 8.52
C CYS A 305 17.75 -32.92 9.00
N THR A 306 18.04 -32.64 10.26
CA THR A 306 17.76 -31.34 10.89
C THR A 306 18.95 -30.83 11.69
N LEU A 307 18.86 -29.60 12.20
CA LEU A 307 19.88 -29.04 13.09
C LEU A 307 20.16 -29.91 14.31
N ALA A 308 19.18 -30.70 14.75
CA ALA A 308 19.33 -31.59 15.89
C ALA A 308 20.34 -32.73 15.61
N ASP A 309 20.65 -33.03 14.35
CA ASP A 309 21.55 -34.13 13.96
C ASP A 309 23.01 -33.68 13.80
N VAL A 310 23.20 -32.37 13.65
CA VAL A 310 24.49 -31.74 13.40
C VAL A 310 25.54 -32.04 14.48
N PRO A 311 25.23 -32.03 15.80
CA PRO A 311 26.21 -32.38 16.81
C PRO A 311 26.83 -33.78 16.61
N ASP A 312 26.06 -34.75 16.11
CA ASP A 312 26.56 -36.10 15.88
C ASP A 312 27.46 -36.19 14.66
N TRP A 313 27.30 -35.31 13.67
CA TRP A 313 28.24 -35.21 12.53
C TRP A 313 29.65 -34.83 12.96
N PHE A 314 29.79 -34.02 14.00
CA PHE A 314 31.10 -33.63 14.55
C PHE A 314 31.69 -34.68 15.51
N ARG A 315 30.84 -35.50 16.15
CA ARG A 315 31.26 -36.54 17.11
C ARG A 315 31.56 -37.88 16.46
N HIS A 316 30.80 -38.26 15.43
CA HIS A 316 30.80 -39.60 14.86
C HIS A 316 31.07 -39.57 13.35
N PRO A 317 32.24 -40.06 12.89
CA PRO A 317 32.59 -40.09 11.47
C PRO A 317 31.56 -40.82 10.59
N ARG A 318 30.95 -41.89 11.11
CA ARG A 318 29.92 -42.66 10.37
C ARG A 318 28.64 -41.86 10.10
N ALA A 319 28.28 -40.94 10.99
CA ALA A 319 27.08 -40.12 10.83
C ALA A 319 27.28 -39.12 9.68
N ILE A 320 28.41 -38.41 9.66
CA ILE A 320 28.72 -37.48 8.57
C ILE A 320 28.94 -38.21 7.25
N SER A 321 29.66 -39.35 7.23
CA SER A 321 29.84 -40.13 6.00
C SER A 321 28.52 -40.57 5.37
N ALA A 322 27.50 -40.88 6.18
CA ALA A 322 26.18 -41.22 5.66
C ALA A 322 25.49 -40.03 4.98
N ALA A 323 25.56 -38.83 5.57
CA ALA A 323 24.99 -37.60 5.03
C ALA A 323 25.72 -37.11 3.76
N LEU A 324 27.05 -37.29 3.69
CA LEU A 324 27.85 -36.87 2.53
C LEU A 324 27.55 -37.65 1.24
N ARG A 325 26.96 -38.84 1.33
CA ARG A 325 26.54 -39.63 0.15
C ARG A 325 25.58 -38.86 -0.75
N ASN A 326 24.72 -38.04 -0.15
CA ASN A 326 23.71 -37.25 -0.87
C ASN A 326 24.23 -35.86 -1.30
N VAL A 327 25.38 -35.42 -0.75
CA VAL A 327 25.94 -34.09 -1.03
C VAL A 327 26.56 -34.06 -2.42
N GLY A 328 25.98 -33.29 -3.34
CA GLY A 328 26.52 -33.07 -4.68
C GLY A 328 27.65 -32.03 -4.75
N ASP A 329 27.78 -31.17 -3.73
CA ASP A 329 28.75 -30.08 -3.70
C ASP A 329 30.17 -30.56 -3.31
N ALA A 330 31.11 -30.45 -4.24
CA ALA A 330 32.48 -30.92 -4.07
C ALA A 330 33.24 -30.17 -2.96
N GLN A 331 33.00 -28.86 -2.79
CA GLN A 331 33.65 -28.06 -1.73
C GLN A 331 33.19 -28.50 -0.34
N THR A 332 31.88 -28.73 -0.18
CA THR A 332 31.33 -29.24 1.08
C THR A 332 31.88 -30.61 1.40
N ARG A 333 31.99 -31.52 0.42
CA ARG A 333 32.65 -32.83 0.63
C ARG A 333 34.10 -32.69 1.05
N ALA A 334 34.90 -31.91 0.32
CA ALA A 334 36.31 -31.68 0.62
C ALA A 334 36.52 -31.13 2.04
N PHE A 335 35.65 -30.20 2.48
CA PHE A 335 35.70 -29.67 3.82
C PHE A 335 35.55 -30.76 4.90
N TRP A 336 34.55 -31.63 4.75
CA TRP A 336 34.27 -32.67 5.74
C TRP A 336 35.24 -33.85 5.68
N GLU A 337 35.71 -34.23 4.48
CA GLU A 337 36.56 -35.41 4.26
C GLU A 337 38.05 -35.11 4.40
N HIS A 338 38.47 -33.86 4.13
CA HIS A 338 39.89 -33.49 4.07
C HIS A 338 40.22 -32.31 4.98
N ASP A 339 39.59 -31.14 4.80
CA ASP A 339 40.01 -29.92 5.49
C ASP A 339 39.88 -30.04 7.01
N LEU A 340 38.69 -30.40 7.51
CA LEU A 340 38.42 -30.50 8.95
C LEU A 340 39.21 -31.66 9.60
N PRO A 341 39.31 -32.85 8.98
CA PRO A 341 40.17 -33.93 9.47
C PRO A 341 41.66 -33.61 9.50
N SER A 342 42.17 -32.79 8.56
CA SER A 342 43.60 -32.45 8.46
C SER A 342 44.11 -31.54 9.59
N LEU A 343 43.22 -30.83 10.28
CA LEU A 343 43.56 -29.97 11.40
C LEU A 343 43.98 -30.79 12.63
N SER A 344 44.90 -30.24 13.43
CA SER A 344 45.20 -30.80 14.76
C SER A 344 43.95 -30.77 15.66
N SER A 345 43.89 -31.65 16.66
CA SER A 345 42.75 -31.71 17.59
C SER A 345 42.45 -30.35 18.24
N ARG A 346 43.50 -29.57 18.55
CA ARG A 346 43.38 -28.21 19.12
C ARG A 346 42.77 -27.23 18.12
N GLU A 347 43.28 -27.20 16.89
CA GLU A 347 42.75 -26.30 15.85
C GLU A 347 41.31 -26.66 15.49
N ARG A 348 40.99 -27.95 15.40
CA ARG A 348 39.63 -28.43 15.16
C ARG A 348 38.66 -27.95 16.25
N SER A 349 39.07 -28.03 17.52
CA SER A 349 38.30 -27.51 18.65
C SER A 349 38.04 -26.01 18.50
N ILE A 350 39.10 -25.23 18.26
CA ILE A 350 39.03 -23.77 18.08
C ILE A 350 38.08 -23.38 16.95
N GLN A 351 38.05 -24.13 15.83
CA GLN A 351 37.16 -23.84 14.71
C GLN A 351 35.71 -24.30 14.95
N THR A 352 35.47 -25.42 15.64
CA THR A 352 34.14 -26.05 15.72
C THR A 352 33.34 -25.66 16.96
N GLU A 353 33.99 -25.50 18.12
CA GLU A 353 33.33 -25.17 19.38
C GLU A 353 32.53 -23.85 19.35
N PRO A 354 32.97 -22.76 18.69
CA PRO A 354 32.17 -21.55 18.60
C PRO A 354 30.79 -21.78 17.98
N PHE A 355 30.69 -22.65 16.97
CA PHE A 355 29.41 -23.01 16.35
C PHE A 355 28.64 -23.99 17.23
N LEU A 356 29.29 -25.06 17.71
CA LEU A 356 28.64 -26.12 18.50
C LEU A 356 28.08 -25.62 19.83
N ASN A 357 28.76 -24.70 20.51
CA ASN A 357 28.27 -24.10 21.76
C ASN A 357 27.00 -23.29 21.53
N ARG A 358 26.93 -22.54 20.42
CA ARG A 358 25.75 -21.73 20.05
C ARG A 358 24.58 -22.62 19.63
N LEU A 359 24.87 -23.62 18.80
CA LEU A 359 23.89 -24.63 18.42
C LEU A 359 23.35 -25.36 19.66
N GLY A 360 24.21 -25.70 20.62
CA GLY A 360 23.82 -26.33 21.87
C GLY A 360 22.84 -25.49 22.69
N ARG A 361 23.06 -24.18 22.81
CA ARG A 361 22.12 -23.25 23.48
C ARG A 361 20.77 -23.20 22.75
N LEU A 362 20.78 -23.11 21.43
CA LEU A 362 19.56 -23.06 20.63
C LEU A 362 18.76 -24.38 20.69
N LEU A 363 19.44 -25.52 20.73
CA LEU A 363 18.80 -26.84 20.87
C LEU A 363 18.38 -27.16 22.31
N ALA A 364 18.92 -26.47 23.32
CA ALA A 364 18.52 -26.62 24.71
C ALA A 364 17.14 -26.00 24.99
N ASP A 365 16.73 -25.02 24.18
CA ASP A 365 15.36 -24.52 24.19
C ASP A 365 14.46 -25.50 23.42
N ASP A 366 13.55 -26.10 24.18
CA ASP A 366 12.67 -27.17 23.74
C ASP A 366 11.60 -26.69 22.74
N LEU A 367 11.21 -25.42 22.81
CA LEU A 367 10.28 -24.79 21.86
C LEU A 367 11.01 -24.52 20.53
N LEU A 368 12.19 -23.90 20.58
CA LEU A 368 13.01 -23.64 19.40
C LEU A 368 13.43 -24.93 18.70
N ARG A 369 13.83 -25.95 19.47
CA ARG A 369 14.16 -27.28 18.95
C ARG A 369 12.99 -27.85 18.13
N ARG A 370 11.76 -27.81 18.65
CA ARG A 370 10.57 -28.34 17.94
C ARG A 370 10.19 -27.53 16.71
N LEU A 371 10.34 -26.21 16.75
CA LEU A 371 10.03 -25.33 15.63
C LEU A 371 11.04 -25.47 14.48
N LEU A 372 12.33 -25.45 14.80
CA LEU A 372 13.41 -25.41 13.81
C LEU A 372 13.85 -26.79 13.33
N CYS A 373 13.73 -27.82 14.17
CA CYS A 373 14.21 -29.17 13.89
C CYS A 373 13.10 -30.15 13.50
N LYS A 374 11.92 -29.67 13.13
CA LYS A 374 10.90 -30.52 12.51
C LYS A 374 11.25 -30.74 11.04
N PRO A 375 11.48 -31.98 10.56
CA PRO A 375 11.77 -32.22 9.15
C PRO A 375 10.58 -31.84 8.24
N GLY A 376 10.88 -31.30 7.06
CA GLY A 376 9.88 -30.89 6.07
C GLY A 376 9.83 -29.38 5.80
N PRO A 377 8.88 -28.95 4.96
CA PRO A 377 8.75 -27.55 4.54
C PRO A 377 8.31 -26.64 5.69
N PRO A 378 8.82 -25.40 5.77
CA PRO A 378 8.35 -24.41 6.72
C PRO A 378 6.95 -23.89 6.30
N LEU A 379 6.38 -23.02 7.13
CA LEU A 379 5.14 -22.30 6.82
C LEU A 379 5.15 -21.70 5.39
N ASP A 380 4.16 -22.08 4.59
CA ASP A 380 4.00 -21.58 3.23
C ASP A 380 3.27 -20.23 3.20
N VAL A 381 4.03 -19.16 3.42
CA VAL A 381 3.55 -17.77 3.37
C VAL A 381 3.05 -17.39 1.98
N LYS A 382 3.63 -17.97 0.92
CA LYS A 382 3.24 -17.70 -0.47
C LYS A 382 1.80 -18.11 -0.73
N SER A 383 1.40 -19.29 -0.26
CA SER A 383 0.00 -19.74 -0.35
C SER A 383 -0.97 -18.92 0.50
N ILE A 384 -0.52 -18.32 1.62
CA ILE A 384 -1.34 -17.41 2.43
C ILE A 384 -1.63 -16.12 1.64
N ILE A 385 -0.59 -15.51 1.06
CA ILE A 385 -0.70 -14.29 0.24
C ILE A 385 -1.60 -14.54 -0.98
N ARG A 386 -1.31 -15.57 -1.77
CA ARG A 386 -2.08 -15.93 -2.97
C ARG A 386 -3.52 -16.29 -2.68
N GLY A 387 -3.74 -16.98 -1.56
CA GLY A 387 -5.06 -17.38 -1.13
C GLY A 387 -5.89 -16.27 -0.50
N ARG A 388 -5.38 -15.03 -0.45
CA ARG A 388 -6.01 -13.88 0.25
C ARG A 388 -6.37 -14.17 1.69
N ARG A 389 -5.54 -15.00 2.35
CA ARG A 389 -5.74 -15.44 3.72
C ARG A 389 -5.19 -14.41 4.70
N ILE A 390 -5.62 -14.53 5.95
CA ILE A 390 -5.14 -13.72 7.07
C ILE A 390 -4.26 -14.60 7.95
N LEU A 391 -3.09 -14.09 8.31
CA LEU A 391 -2.17 -14.72 9.26
C LEU A 391 -1.96 -13.78 10.45
N LEU A 392 -2.49 -14.15 11.60
CA LEU A 392 -2.28 -13.46 12.87
C LEU A 392 -1.20 -14.20 13.64
N VAL A 393 -0.18 -13.48 14.12
CA VAL A 393 0.95 -14.07 14.84
C VAL A 393 1.13 -13.38 16.19
N LYS A 394 1.02 -14.15 17.27
CA LYS A 394 1.30 -13.71 18.64
C LYS A 394 2.66 -14.21 19.08
N LEU A 395 3.54 -13.29 19.45
CA LEU A 395 4.93 -13.56 19.84
C LEU A 395 5.21 -12.92 21.18
N PRO A 396 4.98 -13.58 22.34
CA PRO A 396 5.12 -12.94 23.65
C PRO A 396 6.60 -12.64 23.98
N VAL A 397 7.14 -11.53 23.45
CA VAL A 397 8.57 -11.18 23.54
C VAL A 397 8.99 -10.79 24.95
N ASP A 398 8.07 -10.27 25.76
CA ASP A 398 8.31 -9.90 27.16
C ASP A 398 8.18 -11.08 28.13
N SER A 399 7.89 -12.29 27.63
CA SER A 399 7.81 -13.47 28.48
C SER A 399 9.19 -13.90 28.95
N ASP A 400 9.43 -13.91 30.26
CA ASP A 400 10.67 -14.40 30.89
C ASP A 400 11.08 -15.80 30.41
N THR A 401 10.11 -16.64 30.02
CA THR A 401 10.34 -18.03 29.61
C THR A 401 10.36 -18.25 28.10
N ALA A 402 9.96 -17.27 27.30
CA ALA A 402 9.76 -17.46 25.86
C ALA A 402 10.22 -16.28 25.00
N GLY A 403 10.71 -15.19 25.59
CA GLY A 403 11.03 -13.94 24.89
C GLY A 403 12.12 -14.10 23.83
N GLU A 404 13.22 -14.77 24.17
CA GLU A 404 14.31 -15.05 23.23
C GLU A 404 13.82 -15.92 22.06
N ALA A 405 13.04 -16.96 22.36
CA ALA A 405 12.42 -17.80 21.34
C ALA A 405 11.42 -17.03 20.47
N ALA A 406 10.61 -16.13 21.06
CA ALA A 406 9.63 -15.32 20.36
C ALA A 406 10.27 -14.33 19.38
N SER A 407 11.35 -13.66 19.78
CA SER A 407 12.11 -12.78 18.90
C SER A 407 12.70 -13.55 17.71
N LEU A 408 13.31 -14.72 17.97
CA LEU A 408 13.85 -15.59 16.92
C LEU A 408 12.79 -16.02 15.92
N VAL A 409 11.65 -16.51 16.44
CA VAL A 409 10.52 -16.95 15.63
C VAL A 409 9.99 -15.81 14.77
N GLY A 410 9.88 -14.60 15.33
CA GLY A 410 9.49 -13.41 14.58
C GLY A 410 10.44 -13.11 13.42
N VAL A 411 11.76 -13.17 13.66
CA VAL A 411 12.79 -12.96 12.61
C VAL A 411 12.72 -14.05 11.53
N ALA A 412 12.52 -15.31 11.92
CA ALA A 412 12.39 -16.42 10.98
C ALA A 412 11.13 -16.28 10.11
N LEU A 413 9.98 -15.95 10.73
CA LEU A 413 8.73 -15.67 10.04
C LEU A 413 8.88 -14.48 9.08
N PHE A 414 9.49 -13.38 9.54
CA PHE A 414 9.78 -12.22 8.69
C PHE A 414 10.65 -12.61 7.49
N SER A 415 11.66 -13.46 7.69
CA SER A 415 12.50 -13.95 6.59
C SER A 415 11.73 -14.79 5.57
N LEU A 416 10.72 -15.56 6.01
CA LEU A 416 9.81 -16.28 5.12
C LEU A 416 8.89 -15.32 4.35
N ILE A 417 8.36 -14.29 5.03
CA ILE A 417 7.57 -13.22 4.39
C ILE A 417 8.42 -12.53 3.32
N TYR A 418 9.62 -12.06 3.66
CA TYR A 418 10.55 -11.46 2.71
C TYR A 418 10.81 -12.38 1.51
N ALA A 419 11.10 -13.66 1.75
CA ALA A 419 11.36 -14.60 0.68
C ALA A 419 10.14 -14.80 -0.23
N ALA A 420 8.93 -14.84 0.33
CA ALA A 420 7.69 -14.92 -0.44
C ALA A 420 7.42 -13.64 -1.25
N THR A 421 7.74 -12.46 -0.70
CA THR A 421 7.53 -11.17 -1.37
C THR A 421 8.42 -11.02 -2.61
N PHE A 422 9.70 -11.35 -2.49
CA PHE A 422 10.69 -11.21 -3.57
C PHE A 422 10.81 -12.45 -4.45
N ASP A 423 9.81 -13.33 -4.43
CA ASP A 423 9.76 -14.48 -5.32
C ASP A 423 9.16 -14.08 -6.68
N GLU A 424 10.01 -13.93 -7.69
CA GLU A 424 9.62 -13.52 -9.03
C GLU A 424 8.91 -14.63 -9.83
N GLN A 425 8.99 -15.89 -9.37
CA GLN A 425 8.42 -17.02 -10.11
C GLN A 425 6.87 -17.08 -10.00
N ASN A 426 6.21 -16.99 -11.17
CA ASN A 426 4.75 -17.10 -11.36
C ASN A 426 3.93 -16.05 -10.59
N ARG A 427 4.31 -14.78 -10.67
CA ARG A 427 3.69 -13.70 -9.92
C ARG A 427 2.49 -13.11 -10.66
N ASP A 428 1.35 -13.01 -9.99
CA ASP A 428 0.14 -12.33 -10.47
C ASP A 428 0.06 -10.95 -9.79
N TRP A 429 -0.53 -9.95 -10.45
CA TRP A 429 -0.87 -8.66 -9.85
C TRP A 429 -1.76 -8.82 -8.61
N ARG A 430 -2.49 -9.93 -8.50
CA ARG A 430 -3.31 -10.27 -7.32
C ARG A 430 -2.50 -10.61 -6.07
N ASP A 431 -1.20 -10.91 -6.20
CA ASP A 431 -0.30 -11.30 -5.10
C ASP A 431 0.14 -10.08 -4.26
N THR A 432 -0.84 -9.27 -3.83
CA THR A 432 -0.65 -8.14 -2.91
C THR A 432 -1.10 -8.54 -1.50
N TYR A 433 -0.50 -7.92 -0.48
CA TYR A 433 -0.85 -8.18 0.91
C TYR A 433 -0.52 -6.97 1.78
N THR A 434 -1.18 -6.87 2.93
CA THR A 434 -0.83 -5.90 3.97
C THR A 434 -0.06 -6.58 5.09
N LEU A 435 1.13 -6.06 5.39
CA LEU A 435 1.93 -6.46 6.54
C LEU A 435 1.81 -5.40 7.63
N ILE A 436 1.30 -5.81 8.78
CA ILE A 436 1.14 -4.97 9.96
C ILE A 436 2.08 -5.52 11.03
N VAL A 437 2.98 -4.68 11.53
CA VAL A 437 3.94 -5.07 12.55
C VAL A 437 3.81 -4.07 13.69
N ASP A 438 3.31 -4.56 14.84
CA ASP A 438 3.33 -3.80 16.07
C ASP A 438 4.70 -3.95 16.74
N GLU A 439 5.17 -2.88 17.41
CA GLU A 439 6.51 -2.76 17.98
C GLU A 439 7.61 -3.37 17.09
N PHE A 440 7.71 -2.84 15.87
CA PHE A 440 8.47 -3.47 14.79
C PHE A 440 9.95 -3.70 15.12
N GLN A 441 10.54 -2.88 16.01
CA GLN A 441 11.92 -2.97 16.49
C GLN A 441 12.31 -4.37 16.99
N ASN A 442 11.35 -5.12 17.54
CA ASN A 442 11.56 -6.47 18.04
C ASN A 442 11.98 -7.47 16.94
N PHE A 443 11.69 -7.15 15.68
CA PHE A 443 11.88 -8.03 14.52
C PHE A 443 12.80 -7.45 13.44
N VAL A 444 13.33 -6.24 13.65
CA VAL A 444 14.08 -5.55 12.60
C VAL A 444 15.39 -6.28 12.24
N THR A 445 15.63 -6.39 10.94
CA THR A 445 16.86 -6.85 10.30
C THR A 445 17.19 -5.94 9.10
N ASN A 446 18.37 -6.08 8.48
CA ASN A 446 18.73 -5.32 7.27
C ASN A 446 17.77 -5.57 6.07
N GLU A 447 17.15 -6.75 6.01
CA GLU A 447 16.13 -7.10 5.02
C GLU A 447 14.86 -6.29 5.16
N PHE A 448 14.60 -5.79 6.37
CA PHE A 448 13.43 -4.99 6.65
C PHE A 448 13.43 -3.71 5.82
N VAL A 449 14.55 -3.00 5.75
CA VAL A 449 14.68 -1.81 4.88
C VAL A 449 14.55 -2.19 3.41
N LYS A 450 15.08 -3.34 2.99
CA LYS A 450 14.91 -3.80 1.61
C LYS A 450 13.45 -4.10 1.28
N LEU A 451 12.70 -4.71 2.21
CA LEU A 451 11.25 -4.89 2.08
C LEU A 451 10.54 -3.54 2.08
N PHE A 452 10.96 -2.61 2.94
CA PHE A 452 10.37 -1.30 3.07
C PHE A 452 10.52 -0.45 1.80
N VAL A 453 11.74 -0.37 1.26
CA VAL A 453 12.07 0.43 0.08
C VAL A 453 11.70 -0.31 -1.22
N GLY A 454 11.88 -1.63 -1.27
CA GLY A 454 11.74 -2.44 -2.48
C GLY A 454 10.39 -3.14 -2.62
N GLY A 455 9.69 -3.39 -1.51
CA GLY A 455 8.44 -4.16 -1.45
C GLY A 455 7.28 -3.50 -2.18
N ARG A 456 7.35 -2.18 -2.45
CA ARG A 456 6.36 -1.45 -3.27
C ARG A 456 6.12 -2.10 -4.63
N LYS A 457 7.19 -2.47 -5.33
CA LYS A 457 7.13 -3.16 -6.64
C LYS A 457 6.45 -4.54 -6.53
N TYR A 458 6.37 -5.03 -5.30
CA TYR A 458 5.77 -6.29 -4.94
C TYR A 458 4.42 -6.15 -4.24
N GLY A 459 3.76 -5.00 -4.31
CA GLY A 459 2.39 -4.85 -3.77
C GLY A 459 2.29 -5.13 -2.27
N ALA A 460 3.42 -5.02 -1.55
CA ALA A 460 3.48 -5.15 -0.10
C ALA A 460 3.10 -3.81 0.52
N LYS A 461 1.93 -3.76 1.16
CA LYS A 461 1.44 -2.58 1.90
C LYS A 461 1.96 -2.71 3.34
N LEU A 462 2.86 -1.83 3.74
CA LEU A 462 3.55 -1.97 5.03
C LEU A 462 3.01 -0.95 6.03
N VAL A 463 2.66 -1.42 7.22
CA VAL A 463 2.22 -0.59 8.35
C VAL A 463 3.05 -0.98 9.57
N LEU A 464 3.94 -0.08 9.96
CA LEU A 464 4.96 -0.36 10.96
C LEU A 464 4.78 0.58 12.14
N ALA A 465 4.47 0.03 13.31
CA ALA A 465 4.27 0.81 14.51
C ALA A 465 5.45 0.74 15.48
N HIS A 466 5.71 1.87 16.11
CA HIS A 466 6.86 2.07 16.98
C HIS A 466 6.56 3.01 18.15
N GLN A 467 7.27 2.81 19.27
CA GLN A 467 7.17 3.69 20.43
C GLN A 467 8.19 4.82 20.44
N TYR A 468 9.48 4.53 20.23
CA TYR A 468 10.56 5.49 20.46
C TYR A 468 11.64 5.38 19.40
N THR A 469 11.94 6.46 18.68
CA THR A 469 12.90 6.44 17.55
C THR A 469 14.30 5.95 17.92
N ASN A 470 14.73 6.12 19.18
CA ASN A 470 16.02 5.67 19.70
C ASN A 470 16.17 4.13 19.77
N GLN A 471 15.08 3.38 19.75
CA GLN A 471 15.12 1.92 19.66
C GLN A 471 15.66 1.44 18.30
N LEU A 472 15.75 2.35 17.31
CA LEU A 472 16.37 2.10 16.00
C LEU A 472 17.86 2.45 15.96
N ASP A 473 18.44 2.98 17.04
CA ASP A 473 19.86 3.38 17.10
C ASP A 473 20.80 2.23 17.48
N GLN A 474 20.30 0.99 17.42
CA GLN A 474 21.12 -0.19 17.65
C GLN A 474 22.12 -0.38 16.48
N PRO A 475 23.36 -0.82 16.75
CA PRO A 475 24.36 -1.03 15.70
C PRO A 475 23.84 -1.91 14.56
N GLY A 476 23.88 -1.39 13.32
CA GLY A 476 23.32 -2.06 12.14
C GLY A 476 21.89 -1.66 11.79
N LEU A 477 21.21 -0.86 12.62
CA LEU A 477 19.89 -0.31 12.38
C LEU A 477 19.87 1.19 12.00
N ASP A 478 21.00 1.88 12.02
CA ASP A 478 21.10 3.31 11.64
C ASP A 478 20.63 3.59 10.20
N VAL A 479 20.76 2.59 9.31
CA VAL A 479 20.23 2.61 7.93
C VAL A 479 18.70 2.48 7.94
N ASN A 480 18.14 1.83 8.96
CA ASN A 480 16.72 1.59 9.13
C ASN A 480 16.00 2.83 9.66
N ARG A 481 16.62 3.60 10.56
CA ARG A 481 16.06 4.89 11.01
C ARG A 481 15.85 5.84 9.82
N ARG A 482 16.88 6.05 8.99
CA ARG A 482 16.75 6.88 7.76
C ARG A 482 15.81 6.25 6.73
N GLY A 483 15.84 4.93 6.55
CA GLY A 483 14.95 4.24 5.61
C GLY A 483 13.47 4.33 5.99
N VAL A 484 13.13 4.16 7.27
CA VAL A 484 11.75 4.22 7.77
C VAL A 484 11.24 5.66 7.79
N LEU A 485 12.08 6.66 8.10
CA LEU A 485 11.68 8.06 8.02
C LEU A 485 11.47 8.55 6.56
N THR A 486 11.86 7.76 5.54
CA THR A 486 11.48 8.01 4.14
C THR A 486 10.12 7.42 3.76
N ALA A 487 9.38 6.84 4.73
CA ALA A 487 8.01 6.42 4.54
C ALA A 487 7.20 7.53 3.86
N ARG A 488 6.43 7.16 2.84
CA ARG A 488 5.55 8.11 2.18
C ARG A 488 4.44 8.56 3.12
N ASN A 489 3.95 7.65 3.95
CA ASN A 489 2.94 7.96 4.96
C ASN A 489 3.56 7.88 6.36
N VAL A 490 3.36 8.93 7.16
CA VAL A 490 3.85 9.01 8.53
C VAL A 490 2.69 9.43 9.43
N VAL A 491 2.43 8.67 10.48
CA VAL A 491 1.44 8.99 11.50
C VAL A 491 2.14 9.12 12.84
N ALA A 492 2.17 10.32 13.40
CA ALA A 492 2.77 10.61 14.70
C ALA A 492 1.67 10.98 15.70
N PHE A 493 1.40 10.07 16.63
CA PHE A 493 0.60 10.33 17.83
C PHE A 493 1.46 11.08 18.86
N HIS A 494 0.98 11.19 20.10
CA HIS A 494 1.77 11.68 21.24
C HIS A 494 3.17 11.05 21.29
N THR A 495 4.23 11.87 21.30
CA THR A 495 5.63 11.42 21.32
C THR A 495 6.42 12.02 22.48
N THR A 496 7.65 11.55 22.71
CA THR A 496 8.58 12.26 23.61
C THR A 496 9.12 13.53 22.95
N PRO A 497 9.62 14.53 23.70
CA PRO A 497 10.26 15.71 23.10
C PRO A 497 11.45 15.37 22.18
N TYR A 498 12.20 14.31 22.51
CA TYR A 498 13.29 13.82 21.66
C TYR A 498 12.75 13.32 20.32
N ASP A 499 11.77 12.42 20.35
CA ASP A 499 11.15 11.87 19.14
C ASP A 499 10.45 12.96 18.31
N ALA A 500 9.81 13.94 18.97
CA ALA A 500 9.19 15.08 18.30
C ALA A 500 10.21 15.88 17.48
N SER A 501 11.44 16.07 17.98
CA SER A 501 12.51 16.79 17.26
C SER A 501 12.92 16.09 15.96
N GLU A 502 12.72 14.78 15.88
CA GLU A 502 13.07 13.97 14.73
C GLU A 502 11.96 13.91 13.68
N VAL A 503 10.69 13.80 14.10
CA VAL A 503 9.57 13.63 13.17
C VAL A 503 8.86 14.93 12.81
N ALA A 504 8.92 15.98 13.63
CA ALA A 504 8.30 17.28 13.33
C ALA A 504 8.70 17.86 11.96
N PRO A 505 9.97 17.78 11.50
CA PRO A 505 10.36 18.26 10.18
C PRO A 505 9.62 17.57 9.02
N LEU A 506 9.15 16.33 9.20
CA LEU A 506 8.43 15.57 8.16
C LEU A 506 7.05 16.17 7.85
N PHE A 507 6.47 16.88 8.82
CA PHE A 507 5.17 17.54 8.71
C PHE A 507 5.29 19.03 8.36
N ALA A 508 6.51 19.59 8.41
CA ALA A 508 6.75 21.03 8.26
C ALA A 508 6.82 21.53 6.80
N GLN A 509 6.85 20.63 5.80
CA GLN A 509 7.18 20.97 4.41
C GLN A 509 6.08 20.75 3.37
N LEU A 510 4.82 20.53 3.77
CA LEU A 510 3.78 20.15 2.80
C LEU A 510 2.51 21.00 2.91
N ASP A 511 2.68 22.31 2.73
CA ASP A 511 1.59 23.20 2.31
C ASP A 511 2.15 24.35 1.43
N GLN A 512 2.69 23.97 0.28
CA GLN A 512 2.78 24.86 -0.88
C GLN A 512 1.94 24.30 -2.03
N GLN A 513 0.64 24.07 -1.83
CA GLN A 513 -0.33 23.99 -2.95
C GLN A 513 -1.74 24.50 -2.56
N THR A 514 -2.02 25.73 -3.00
CA THR A 514 -3.22 26.31 -3.66
C THR A 514 -4.67 25.84 -3.43
N ASP A 515 -5.01 24.91 -2.53
CA ASP A 515 -6.41 24.41 -2.46
C ASP A 515 -7.25 24.92 -1.28
N ASN A 516 -6.65 25.62 -0.30
CA ASN A 516 -7.38 26.17 0.85
C ASN A 516 -7.97 27.55 0.51
N LEU A 517 -8.90 27.66 -0.44
CA LEU A 517 -9.61 28.91 -0.67
C LEU A 517 -10.49 29.25 0.55
N VAL A 518 -10.46 30.50 1.01
CA VAL A 518 -11.32 30.98 2.09
C VAL A 518 -12.79 30.76 1.72
N ALA A 519 -13.55 30.06 2.56
CA ALA A 519 -14.96 29.77 2.30
C ALA A 519 -15.87 31.03 2.32
N ASP A 520 -15.57 32.00 3.19
CA ASP A 520 -16.20 33.33 3.20
C ASP A 520 -15.24 34.37 2.61
N VAL A 521 -15.17 34.38 1.29
CA VAL A 521 -14.35 35.30 0.50
C VAL A 521 -14.77 36.74 0.80
N VAL A 522 -16.08 37.01 0.84
CA VAL A 522 -16.67 38.37 1.01
C VAL A 522 -16.21 39.00 2.32
N ALA A 523 -16.23 38.27 3.43
CA ALA A 523 -15.78 38.77 4.72
C ALA A 523 -14.25 39.01 4.81
N SER A 524 -13.50 38.55 3.80
CA SER A 524 -12.03 38.51 3.83
C SER A 524 -11.37 39.44 2.81
N LEU A 525 -12.15 40.05 1.91
CA LEU A 525 -11.64 40.96 0.86
C LEU A 525 -10.84 42.15 1.41
N GLU A 526 -11.22 42.69 2.57
CA GLU A 526 -10.51 43.83 3.19
C GLU A 526 -9.07 43.50 3.63
N ARG A 527 -8.74 42.21 3.79
CA ARG A 527 -7.42 41.73 4.19
C ARG A 527 -6.50 41.44 3.01
N HIS A 528 -7.02 41.55 1.79
CA HIS A 528 -6.26 41.26 0.57
C HIS A 528 -5.15 42.31 0.34
N PRO A 529 -3.94 41.92 -0.10
CA PRO A 529 -2.83 42.86 -0.32
C PRO A 529 -3.06 43.79 -1.53
N ASN A 530 -3.80 43.34 -2.54
CA ASN A 530 -4.21 44.19 -3.67
C ASN A 530 -5.19 45.28 -3.21
N GLU A 531 -4.81 46.55 -3.45
CA GLU A 531 -5.58 47.72 -3.03
C GLU A 531 -6.97 47.80 -3.68
N ALA A 532 -7.13 47.37 -4.93
CA ALA A 532 -8.44 47.38 -5.60
C ALA A 532 -9.41 46.40 -4.92
N VAL A 533 -8.93 45.21 -4.54
CA VAL A 533 -9.71 44.20 -3.80
C VAL A 533 -10.11 44.74 -2.42
N LYS A 534 -9.17 45.38 -1.73
CA LYS A 534 -9.43 46.00 -0.43
C LYS A 534 -10.48 47.11 -0.49
N GLN A 535 -10.37 48.00 -1.47
CA GLN A 535 -11.33 49.09 -1.67
C GLN A 535 -12.72 48.58 -2.08
N PHE A 536 -12.80 47.50 -2.86
CA PHE A 536 -14.08 46.83 -3.14
C PHE A 536 -14.65 46.16 -1.88
N GLY A 537 -13.78 45.53 -1.08
CA GLY A 537 -14.12 44.98 0.23
C GLY A 537 -14.81 46.02 1.13
N LEU A 538 -14.17 47.17 1.29
CA LEU A 538 -14.67 48.27 2.14
C LEU A 538 -15.97 48.89 1.62
N ARG A 539 -16.09 49.11 0.30
CA ARG A 539 -17.21 49.86 -0.30
C ARG A 539 -18.45 49.01 -0.59
N THR A 540 -18.28 47.73 -0.92
CA THR A 540 -19.37 46.87 -1.41
C THR A 540 -19.58 45.66 -0.51
N ALA A 541 -18.52 44.93 -0.18
CA ALA A 541 -18.63 43.69 0.59
C ALA A 541 -19.00 43.93 2.05
N SER A 542 -18.39 44.91 2.72
CA SER A 542 -18.63 45.20 4.12
C SER A 542 -20.02 45.73 4.43
N PRO A 543 -20.62 46.61 3.61
CA PRO A 543 -22.03 46.93 3.72
C PRO A 543 -22.93 45.70 3.59
N LEU A 544 -22.67 44.77 2.66
CA LEU A 544 -23.42 43.52 2.53
C LEU A 544 -23.28 42.63 3.78
N VAL A 545 -22.06 42.50 4.33
CA VAL A 545 -21.81 41.74 5.56
C VAL A 545 -22.54 42.37 6.74
N ASN A 546 -22.45 43.68 6.92
CA ASN A 546 -23.09 44.39 8.03
C ASN A 546 -24.61 44.38 7.91
N GLY A 547 -25.15 44.65 6.71
CA GLY A 547 -26.58 44.64 6.44
C GLY A 547 -27.20 43.25 6.64
N SER A 548 -26.49 42.19 6.26
CA SER A 548 -26.94 40.80 6.43
C SER A 548 -27.15 40.39 7.89
N ARG A 549 -26.53 41.10 8.84
CA ARG A 549 -26.60 40.85 10.29
C ARG A 549 -27.72 41.63 11.00
N LEU A 550 -28.37 42.58 10.32
CA LEU A 550 -29.45 43.37 10.91
C LEU A 550 -30.76 42.58 10.96
N GLN A 551 -31.65 42.99 11.88
CA GLN A 551 -32.99 42.41 12.05
C GLN A 551 -34.06 43.48 11.83
N LEU A 552 -35.15 43.08 11.15
CA LEU A 552 -36.32 43.94 10.97
C LEU A 552 -37.03 44.16 12.30
N HIS A 553 -37.24 45.42 12.67
CA HIS A 553 -38.03 45.78 13.83
C HIS A 553 -39.47 46.05 13.38
N ARG A 554 -40.39 45.19 13.81
CA ARG A 554 -41.84 45.40 13.65
C ARG A 554 -42.40 45.90 14.97
N SER A 555 -42.99 47.08 14.95
CA SER A 555 -43.69 47.65 16.09
C SER A 555 -45.17 47.76 15.77
N SER A 556 -46.03 47.27 16.66
CA SER A 556 -47.47 47.51 16.62
C SER A 556 -47.80 48.72 17.49
N ALA A 557 -48.34 49.77 16.89
CA ALA A 557 -48.85 50.93 17.60
C ALA A 557 -50.38 50.88 17.64
N THR A 558 -50.96 51.03 18.83
CA THR A 558 -52.40 51.24 19.02
C THR A 558 -52.65 52.71 19.30
N GLU A 559 -53.22 53.45 18.35
CA GLU A 559 -53.75 54.79 18.63
C GLU A 559 -55.17 54.65 19.22
N GLU A 560 -55.45 55.37 20.32
CA GLU A 560 -56.83 55.52 20.81
C GLU A 560 -57.58 56.47 19.86
N GLU A 561 -58.79 56.10 19.43
CA GLU A 561 -59.66 57.02 18.68
C GLU A 561 -59.86 58.33 19.45
N PRO A 562 -59.90 59.49 18.77
CA PRO A 562 -60.15 60.77 19.41
C PRO A 562 -61.47 60.74 20.17
N TYR A 563 -61.41 61.07 21.47
CA TYR A 563 -62.57 61.14 22.36
C TYR A 563 -62.77 62.56 22.88
N THR A 564 -64.00 62.88 23.25
CA THR A 564 -64.31 64.09 24.02
C THR A 564 -64.75 63.69 25.43
N ILE A 565 -64.47 64.53 26.42
CA ILE A 565 -64.87 64.30 27.81
C ILE A 565 -66.17 65.07 28.06
N VAL A 566 -67.26 64.33 28.34
CA VAL A 566 -68.55 64.91 28.72
C VAL A 566 -68.95 64.30 30.06
N ASN A 567 -69.21 65.15 31.07
CA ASN A 567 -69.56 64.73 32.44
C ASN A 567 -68.60 63.70 33.07
N GLY A 568 -67.29 63.86 32.82
CA GLY A 568 -66.26 62.97 33.36
C GLY A 568 -66.16 61.59 32.70
N ARG A 569 -66.90 61.33 31.61
CA ARG A 569 -66.81 60.09 30.82
C ARG A 569 -66.27 60.37 29.41
N LYS A 570 -65.37 59.51 28.93
CA LYS A 570 -64.86 59.55 27.54
C LYS A 570 -65.99 59.12 26.59
N MET A 571 -66.32 59.97 25.63
CA MET A 571 -67.29 59.70 24.55
C MET A 571 -66.54 59.67 23.21
N TYR A 572 -66.65 58.54 22.51
CA TYR A 572 -66.01 58.31 21.20
C TYR A 572 -66.98 58.69 20.06
N TYR A 573 -66.46 59.18 18.93
CA TYR A 573 -67.28 59.68 17.82
C TYR A 573 -67.98 58.58 17.00
N SER A 574 -67.60 57.30 17.13
CA SER A 574 -68.18 56.17 16.41
C SER A 574 -68.72 55.10 17.36
N SER A 575 -69.78 54.39 16.97
CA SER A 575 -70.42 53.31 17.77
C SER A 575 -69.71 51.95 17.65
N HIS A 576 -68.54 51.89 17.01
CA HIS A 576 -67.73 50.69 16.91
C HIS A 576 -66.34 50.97 17.49
N SER A 577 -66.09 50.53 18.73
CA SER A 577 -64.76 50.59 19.34
C SER A 577 -63.84 49.55 18.71
N ALA A 578 -63.30 49.84 17.52
CA ALA A 578 -62.26 49.04 16.90
C ALA A 578 -60.91 49.72 17.13
N ARG A 579 -60.09 49.17 18.05
CA ARG A 579 -58.66 49.52 18.12
C ARG A 579 -58.04 49.15 16.76
N GLN A 580 -57.67 50.14 15.96
CA GLN A 580 -56.84 49.91 14.79
C GLN A 580 -55.40 49.71 15.26
N VAL A 581 -54.88 48.52 15.00
CA VAL A 581 -53.46 48.20 15.18
C VAL A 581 -52.77 48.56 13.87
N TYR A 582 -51.85 49.51 13.89
CA TYR A 582 -50.98 49.79 12.77
C TYR A 582 -49.66 49.04 12.98
N ASP A 583 -49.35 48.10 12.09
CA ASP A 583 -48.04 47.46 12.04
C ASP A 583 -47.10 48.32 11.19
N THR A 584 -46.18 49.03 11.84
CA THR A 584 -45.11 49.77 11.17
C THR A 584 -43.86 48.91 11.13
N THR A 585 -43.37 48.59 9.93
CA THR A 585 -42.07 47.93 9.74
C THR A 585 -41.01 49.00 9.55
N GLN A 586 -40.05 49.09 10.48
CA GLN A 586 -38.91 49.98 10.34
C GLN A 586 -37.76 49.25 9.65
N TYR A 587 -37.44 49.70 8.44
CA TYR A 587 -36.31 49.18 7.66
C TYR A 587 -35.01 49.89 8.07
N PRO A 588 -33.93 49.14 8.33
CA PRO A 588 -32.62 49.74 8.56
C PRO A 588 -32.14 50.46 7.30
N GLN A 589 -31.25 51.44 7.50
CA GLN A 589 -30.64 52.20 6.41
C GLN A 589 -29.13 51.94 6.37
N LEU A 590 -28.60 51.67 5.19
CA LEU A 590 -27.17 51.45 4.95
C LEU A 590 -26.81 51.90 3.53
N ASP A 591 -25.54 52.27 3.32
CA ASP A 591 -25.02 52.61 1.99
C ASP A 591 -24.30 51.39 1.38
N PHE A 592 -24.85 50.87 0.28
CA PHE A 592 -24.29 49.75 -0.49
C PHE A 592 -23.43 50.19 -1.70
N GLY A 593 -23.01 51.47 -1.73
CA GLY A 593 -22.25 52.08 -2.82
C GLY A 593 -23.07 52.98 -3.73
N PHE A 594 -24.36 53.17 -3.43
CA PHE A 594 -25.33 53.98 -4.18
C PHE A 594 -25.99 55.07 -3.31
N GLY A 595 -25.47 55.31 -2.11
CA GLY A 595 -26.05 56.18 -1.10
C GLY A 595 -26.87 55.42 -0.05
N THR A 596 -27.16 56.08 1.07
CA THR A 596 -27.89 55.49 2.19
C THR A 596 -29.35 55.22 1.82
N VAL A 597 -29.74 53.95 1.80
CA VAL A 597 -31.10 53.52 1.43
C VAL A 597 -31.72 52.59 2.47
N PRO A 598 -33.06 52.64 2.68
CA PRO A 598 -33.76 51.65 3.48
C PRO A 598 -33.80 50.30 2.73
N PHE A 599 -33.44 49.22 3.40
CA PHE A 599 -33.31 47.89 2.77
C PHE A 599 -33.86 46.76 3.64
N ASP A 600 -34.21 45.62 3.03
CA ASP A 600 -34.53 44.38 3.76
C ASP A 600 -33.24 43.60 4.06
N PRO A 601 -32.96 43.26 5.34
CA PRO A 601 -31.82 42.42 5.69
C PRO A 601 -31.77 41.04 4.99
N GLU A 602 -32.91 40.51 4.52
CA GLU A 602 -32.92 39.28 3.70
C GLU A 602 -32.31 39.50 2.32
N ASP A 603 -32.62 40.62 1.66
CA ASP A 603 -32.04 40.97 0.37
C ASP A 603 -30.50 41.10 0.50
N ALA A 604 -30.03 41.74 1.57
CA ALA A 604 -28.59 41.83 1.87
C ALA A 604 -27.93 40.45 2.11
N ARG A 605 -28.63 39.50 2.74
CA ARG A 605 -28.15 38.11 2.91
C ARG A 605 -28.05 37.38 1.58
N GLN A 606 -29.09 37.48 0.75
CA GLN A 606 -29.13 36.84 -0.55
C GLN A 606 -28.03 37.38 -1.48
N VAL A 607 -27.88 38.70 -1.55
CA VAL A 607 -26.87 39.36 -2.38
C VAL A 607 -25.45 39.05 -1.89
N ARG A 608 -25.21 39.02 -0.58
CA ARG A 608 -23.93 38.56 0.00
C ARG A 608 -23.60 37.13 -0.44
N GLN A 609 -24.57 36.22 -0.39
CA GLN A 609 -24.36 34.82 -0.77
C GLN A 609 -24.04 34.69 -2.27
N GLN A 610 -24.71 35.47 -3.12
CA GLN A 610 -24.43 35.53 -4.56
C GLN A 610 -23.01 36.02 -4.82
N LEU A 611 -22.58 37.10 -4.17
CA LEU A 611 -21.22 37.62 -4.29
C LEU A 611 -20.18 36.61 -3.82
N ASN A 612 -20.41 35.96 -2.67
CA ASN A 612 -19.50 34.94 -2.16
C ASN A 612 -19.36 33.76 -3.12
N SER A 613 -20.48 33.30 -3.69
CA SER A 613 -20.50 32.20 -4.66
C SER A 613 -19.79 32.57 -5.96
N LEU A 614 -19.95 33.82 -6.44
CA LEU A 614 -19.26 34.32 -7.63
C LEU A 614 -17.74 34.35 -7.42
N LEU A 615 -17.27 34.96 -6.33
CA LEU A 615 -15.85 35.13 -6.06
C LEU A 615 -15.15 33.82 -5.69
N TYR A 616 -15.82 32.93 -4.96
CA TYR A 616 -15.28 31.61 -4.62
C TYR A 616 -15.11 30.73 -5.86
N GLU A 617 -16.14 30.64 -6.72
CA GLU A 617 -16.07 29.85 -7.96
C GLU A 617 -15.07 30.44 -8.97
N ALA A 618 -14.93 31.77 -9.02
CA ALA A 618 -13.94 32.40 -9.90
C ALA A 618 -12.51 32.05 -9.50
N GLN A 619 -12.17 32.09 -8.21
CA GLN A 619 -10.87 31.65 -7.70
C GLN A 619 -10.61 30.16 -7.96
N LYS A 620 -11.64 29.32 -7.79
CA LYS A 620 -11.55 27.87 -7.97
C LYS A 620 -11.37 27.45 -9.43
N THR A 621 -12.06 28.11 -10.36
CA THR A 621 -12.10 27.72 -11.77
C THR A 621 -11.19 28.55 -12.67
N GLY A 622 -10.64 29.65 -12.16
CA GLY A 622 -9.84 30.62 -12.92
C GLY A 622 -10.66 31.36 -14.00
N ARG A 623 -11.99 31.36 -13.91
CA ARG A 623 -12.89 31.95 -14.91
C ARG A 623 -14.09 32.62 -14.25
N ILE A 624 -14.57 33.73 -14.84
CA ILE A 624 -15.83 34.36 -14.44
C ILE A 624 -17.00 33.54 -14.99
N ASN A 625 -17.99 33.23 -14.15
CA ASN A 625 -19.26 32.64 -14.57
C ASN A 625 -20.28 33.77 -14.87
N PRO A 626 -20.63 34.03 -16.15
CA PRO A 626 -21.50 35.16 -16.51
C PRO A 626 -22.90 35.09 -15.86
N SER A 627 -23.39 33.89 -15.56
CA SER A 627 -24.69 33.70 -14.91
C SER A 627 -24.66 34.02 -13.41
N HIS A 628 -23.50 33.90 -12.76
CA HIS A 628 -23.33 34.27 -11.35
C HIS A 628 -23.13 35.79 -11.23
N GLU A 629 -22.35 36.36 -12.17
CA GLU A 629 -22.15 37.80 -12.30
C GLU A 629 -23.47 38.53 -12.53
N SER A 630 -24.27 38.08 -13.50
CA SER A 630 -25.59 38.67 -13.80
C SER A 630 -26.53 38.61 -12.59
N ARG A 631 -26.59 37.46 -11.89
CA ARG A 631 -27.42 37.30 -10.69
C ARG A 631 -27.02 38.23 -9.56
N PHE A 632 -25.72 38.42 -9.33
CA PHE A 632 -25.24 39.36 -8.33
C PHE A 632 -25.60 40.81 -8.68
N ILE A 633 -25.40 41.22 -9.94
CA ILE A 633 -25.72 42.57 -10.40
C ILE A 633 -27.23 42.86 -10.30
N GLU A 634 -28.07 41.89 -10.68
CA GLU A 634 -29.52 41.98 -10.50
C GLU A 634 -29.90 42.05 -9.01
N GLY A 635 -29.23 41.27 -8.17
CA GLY A 635 -29.40 41.33 -6.72
C GLY A 635 -29.06 42.71 -6.14
N MET A 636 -27.97 43.34 -6.58
CA MET A 636 -27.59 44.68 -6.14
C MET A 636 -28.64 45.76 -6.49
N ALA A 637 -29.46 45.55 -7.52
CA ALA A 637 -30.57 46.47 -7.83
C ALA A 637 -31.63 46.53 -6.72
N THR A 638 -31.83 45.42 -5.99
CA THR A 638 -32.75 45.40 -4.82
C THR A 638 -32.24 46.26 -3.66
N LEU A 639 -30.94 46.58 -3.65
CA LEU A 639 -30.24 47.34 -2.61
C LEU A 639 -29.83 48.75 -3.04
N SER A 640 -30.21 49.22 -4.23
CA SER A 640 -29.88 50.56 -4.71
C SER A 640 -31.00 51.56 -4.47
N HIS A 641 -32.17 51.37 -5.08
CA HIS A 641 -33.32 52.27 -5.01
C HIS A 641 -34.61 51.45 -4.97
N ARG A 642 -35.39 51.58 -3.90
CA ARG A 642 -36.56 50.73 -3.66
C ARG A 642 -37.69 50.87 -4.68
N GLU A 643 -37.68 51.95 -5.46
CA GLU A 643 -38.67 52.24 -6.51
C GLU A 643 -38.23 51.77 -7.91
N ASP A 644 -36.94 51.47 -8.10
CA ASP A 644 -36.38 51.05 -9.40
C ASP A 644 -36.10 49.54 -9.42
N SER A 645 -36.56 48.85 -10.46
CA SER A 645 -36.32 47.40 -10.63
C SER A 645 -34.92 47.08 -11.17
N HIS A 646 -34.09 48.08 -11.46
CA HIS A 646 -32.79 47.94 -12.12
C HIS A 646 -31.79 49.02 -11.65
N LEU A 647 -30.49 48.68 -11.64
CA LEU A 647 -29.41 49.66 -11.49
C LEU A 647 -29.38 50.63 -12.68
N ARG A 648 -28.97 51.88 -12.45
CA ARG A 648 -28.75 52.84 -13.54
C ARG A 648 -27.62 52.35 -14.45
N SER A 649 -27.63 52.77 -15.71
CA SER A 649 -26.68 52.26 -16.71
C SER A 649 -25.21 52.52 -16.35
N ASP A 650 -24.92 53.67 -15.73
CA ASP A 650 -23.60 54.06 -15.24
C ASP A 650 -23.18 53.27 -13.99
N GLU A 651 -24.10 53.05 -13.05
CA GLU A 651 -23.90 52.22 -11.84
C GLU A 651 -23.59 50.77 -12.20
N LYS A 652 -24.37 50.18 -13.11
CA LYS A 652 -24.16 48.83 -13.62
C LYS A 652 -22.79 48.68 -14.27
N THR A 653 -22.44 49.60 -15.19
CA THR A 653 -21.15 49.56 -15.90
C THR A 653 -19.98 49.67 -14.93
N ARG A 654 -20.10 50.50 -13.89
CA ARG A 654 -19.08 50.64 -12.85
C ARG A 654 -18.93 49.37 -12.01
N MET A 655 -20.03 48.74 -11.61
CA MET A 655 -20.00 47.50 -10.83
C MET A 655 -19.37 46.34 -11.62
N GLU A 656 -19.70 46.21 -12.92
CA GLU A 656 -19.08 45.23 -13.82
C GLU A 656 -17.57 45.44 -13.95
N ALA A 657 -17.13 46.70 -14.08
CA ALA A 657 -15.71 47.04 -14.14
C ALA A 657 -14.97 46.71 -12.84
N ASP A 658 -15.54 47.07 -11.68
CA ASP A 658 -14.96 46.78 -10.37
C ASP A 658 -14.88 45.26 -10.13
N LEU A 659 -15.92 44.50 -10.46
CA LEU A 659 -15.93 43.03 -10.34
C LEU A 659 -14.84 42.37 -11.18
N ARG A 660 -14.63 42.81 -12.43
CA ARG A 660 -13.57 42.27 -13.29
C ARG A 660 -12.19 42.45 -12.67
N VAL A 661 -11.90 43.66 -12.19
CA VAL A 661 -10.60 43.96 -11.54
C VAL A 661 -10.40 43.11 -10.30
N VAL A 662 -11.45 42.96 -9.48
CA VAL A 662 -11.39 42.15 -8.24
C VAL A 662 -11.22 40.67 -8.55
N ILE A 663 -11.99 40.14 -9.50
CA ILE A 663 -11.91 38.72 -9.87
C ILE A 663 -10.56 38.41 -10.52
N ASP A 664 -10.06 39.25 -11.42
CA ASP A 664 -8.73 39.06 -12.01
C ASP A 664 -7.63 39.09 -10.94
N ALA A 665 -7.74 40.00 -9.97
CA ALA A 665 -6.80 40.04 -8.83
C ALA A 665 -6.88 38.76 -7.97
N LEU A 666 -8.09 38.28 -7.67
CA LEU A 666 -8.31 37.05 -6.88
C LEU A 666 -7.93 35.77 -7.63
N ILE A 667 -8.04 35.73 -8.97
CA ILE A 667 -7.57 34.59 -9.77
C ILE A 667 -6.04 34.53 -9.73
N ASN A 668 -5.38 35.68 -9.80
CA ASN A 668 -3.91 35.76 -9.78
C ASN A 668 -3.32 35.61 -8.36
N GLU A 669 -4.01 36.11 -7.34
CA GLU A 669 -3.63 36.05 -5.94
C GLU A 669 -4.86 35.63 -5.09
N PRO A 670 -5.19 34.33 -5.04
CA PRO A 670 -6.38 33.87 -4.34
C PRO A 670 -6.31 34.10 -2.83
N LEU A 671 -7.46 34.40 -2.24
CA LEU A 671 -7.63 34.41 -0.79
C LEU A 671 -7.59 32.97 -0.30
N ILE A 672 -6.43 32.60 0.21
CA ILE A 672 -6.22 31.34 0.88
C ILE A 672 -6.47 31.48 2.39
N GLU A 673 -7.17 30.50 2.97
CA GLU A 673 -7.07 30.23 4.39
C GLU A 673 -5.60 29.92 4.64
N ARG A 674 -4.92 30.86 5.30
CA ARG A 674 -3.75 30.47 6.09
C ARG A 674 -4.30 29.59 7.19
N LEU A 675 -4.47 28.30 6.90
CA LEU A 675 -4.21 27.32 7.92
C LEU A 675 -2.79 27.63 8.35
N SER A 676 -2.66 28.22 9.54
CA SER A 676 -1.42 28.17 10.27
C SER A 676 -1.15 26.69 10.55
N ILE A 677 -0.67 25.97 9.55
CA ILE A 677 0.12 24.77 9.79
C ILE A 677 1.47 25.32 10.23
N THR A 678 1.51 25.67 11.51
CA THR A 678 2.59 25.39 12.43
C THR A 678 3.91 25.13 11.72
N GLY A 679 4.79 26.14 11.68
CA GLY A 679 6.18 25.90 11.30
C GLY A 679 6.75 24.73 12.13
N GLY A 680 7.76 24.03 11.63
CA GLY A 680 8.27 22.81 12.31
C GLY A 680 8.55 22.98 13.81
N GLY A 681 8.83 24.20 14.28
CA GLY A 681 8.96 24.54 15.70
C GLY A 681 7.65 24.47 16.52
N GLU A 682 6.48 24.73 15.94
CA GLU A 682 5.18 24.56 16.62
C GLU A 682 4.73 23.10 16.62
N ILE A 683 4.97 22.33 15.55
CA ILE A 683 4.71 20.87 15.54
C ILE A 683 5.57 20.18 16.61
N LEU A 684 6.81 20.61 16.75
CA LEU A 684 7.74 20.14 17.78
C LEU A 684 7.19 20.32 19.20
N THR A 685 6.49 21.42 19.49
CA THR A 685 5.91 21.66 20.82
C THR A 685 4.56 20.99 21.01
N GLN A 686 3.81 20.75 19.93
CA GLN A 686 2.48 20.13 19.99
C GLN A 686 2.54 18.60 20.08
N LEU A 687 3.46 17.94 19.39
CA LEU A 687 3.57 16.47 19.37
C LEU A 687 3.61 15.83 20.78
N PRO A 688 4.41 16.35 21.74
CA PRO A 688 4.41 15.83 23.12
C PRO A 688 3.18 16.21 23.95
N ALA A 689 2.29 17.06 23.43
CA ALA A 689 1.08 17.51 24.11
C ALA A 689 -0.20 16.98 23.45
N LEU A 690 -0.08 16.14 22.42
CA LEU A 690 -1.24 15.58 21.72
C LEU A 690 -2.11 14.74 22.68
N PRO A 691 -3.45 14.90 22.64
CA PRO A 691 -4.37 14.00 23.29
C PRO A 691 -4.26 12.56 22.76
N SER A 692 -4.74 11.60 23.55
CA SER A 692 -4.87 10.22 23.07
C SER A 692 -5.78 10.17 21.84
N ARG A 693 -5.46 9.30 20.89
CA ARG A 693 -6.17 9.09 19.60
C ARG A 693 -6.04 10.24 18.59
N THR A 694 -5.36 11.32 18.93
CA THR A 694 -5.02 12.40 18.01
C THR A 694 -3.62 12.19 17.43
N ALA A 695 -3.43 12.47 16.14
CA ALA A 695 -2.16 12.34 15.46
C ALA A 695 -1.93 13.43 14.41
N PHE A 696 -0.66 13.75 14.16
CA PHE A 696 -0.25 14.36 12.89
C PHE A 696 -0.05 13.26 11.84
N VAL A 697 -0.58 13.48 10.65
CA VAL A 697 -0.50 12.54 9.54
C VAL A 697 0.06 13.23 8.32
N LYS A 698 1.11 12.65 7.77
CA LYS A 698 1.53 12.85 6.40
C LYS A 698 0.99 11.68 5.60
N ALA A 699 0.11 11.94 4.65
CA ALA A 699 -0.44 10.95 3.72
C ALA A 699 -0.08 11.41 2.30
N GLY A 700 0.87 10.71 1.67
CA GLY A 700 1.46 11.17 0.42
C GLY A 700 2.16 12.52 0.59
N GLU A 701 1.68 13.51 -0.16
CA GLU A 701 2.17 14.90 -0.14
C GLU A 701 1.31 15.82 0.73
N ARG A 702 0.33 15.29 1.47
CA ARG A 702 -0.59 16.10 2.28
C ARG A 702 -0.35 15.87 3.76
N THR A 703 -0.52 16.92 4.55
CA THR A 703 -0.39 16.85 6.01
C THR A 703 -1.72 17.21 6.68
N TYR A 704 -2.07 16.46 7.71
CA TYR A 704 -3.32 16.60 8.45
C TYR A 704 -3.06 16.49 9.95
N GLN A 705 -3.92 17.12 10.74
CA GLN A 705 -4.14 16.71 12.12
C GLN A 705 -5.44 15.91 12.15
N MET A 706 -5.41 14.70 12.70
CA MET A 706 -6.57 13.80 12.71
C MET A 706 -6.84 13.20 14.08
N GLU A 707 -8.07 12.74 14.26
CA GLU A 707 -8.45 11.79 15.30
C GLU A 707 -8.84 10.44 14.69
N THR A 708 -8.42 9.33 15.30
CA THR A 708 -8.80 7.98 14.83
C THR A 708 -10.31 7.75 14.93
N TYR A 709 -10.90 7.06 13.94
CA TYR A 709 -12.32 6.70 13.98
C TYR A 709 -12.61 5.70 15.12
N PRO A 710 -13.85 5.64 15.63
CA PRO A 710 -14.25 4.58 16.54
C PRO A 710 -14.16 3.23 15.82
N LEU A 711 -13.67 2.23 16.54
CA LEU A 711 -13.59 0.87 16.04
C LEU A 711 -14.98 0.22 15.96
N PRO A 712 -15.17 -0.75 15.06
CA PRO A 712 -16.36 -1.61 15.07
C PRO A 712 -16.58 -2.24 16.45
N PRO A 713 -17.85 -2.53 16.81
CA PRO A 713 -18.17 -3.14 18.08
C PRO A 713 -17.52 -4.53 18.21
N GLU A 714 -17.03 -4.85 19.40
CA GLU A 714 -16.58 -6.20 19.72
C GLU A 714 -17.77 -7.15 19.84
N VAL A 715 -17.57 -8.41 19.46
CA VAL A 715 -18.47 -9.48 19.89
C VAL A 715 -18.33 -9.71 21.40
N ASP A 716 -19.33 -10.34 22.02
CA ASP A 716 -19.26 -10.67 23.43
C ASP A 716 -18.06 -11.60 23.74
N GLY A 717 -17.54 -11.51 24.96
CA GLY A 717 -16.33 -12.25 25.34
C GLY A 717 -16.46 -13.78 25.26
N SER A 718 -17.67 -14.35 25.28
CA SER A 718 -17.84 -15.79 25.05
C SER A 718 -17.66 -16.14 23.58
N THR A 719 -18.17 -15.30 22.68
CA THR A 719 -18.00 -15.44 21.23
C THR A 719 -16.55 -15.20 20.81
N ALA A 720 -15.89 -14.16 21.34
CA ALA A 720 -14.48 -13.89 21.05
C ALA A 720 -13.58 -15.10 21.42
N ARG A 721 -13.80 -15.71 22.59
CA ARG A 721 -13.08 -16.93 23.00
C ARG A 721 -13.34 -18.11 22.07
N LYS A 722 -14.59 -18.31 21.63
CA LYS A 722 -14.92 -19.36 20.65
C LYS A 722 -14.20 -19.13 19.32
N ARG A 723 -14.09 -17.87 18.87
CA ARG A 723 -13.33 -17.51 17.66
C ARG A 723 -11.87 -17.90 17.80
N VAL A 724 -11.20 -17.52 18.90
CA VAL A 724 -9.80 -17.88 19.15
C VAL A 724 -9.61 -19.41 19.11
N VAL A 725 -10.44 -20.17 19.82
CA VAL A 725 -10.36 -21.64 19.83
C VAL A 725 -10.52 -22.22 18.42
N SER A 726 -11.51 -21.75 17.65
CA SER A 726 -11.75 -22.21 16.28
C SER A 726 -10.57 -21.90 15.35
N LEU A 727 -9.95 -20.71 15.49
CA LEU A 727 -8.78 -20.33 14.72
C LEU A 727 -7.56 -21.19 15.08
N LEU A 728 -7.33 -21.47 16.36
CA LEU A 728 -6.27 -22.36 16.81
C LEU A 728 -6.48 -23.77 16.26
N GLU A 729 -7.67 -24.36 16.41
CA GLU A 729 -7.96 -25.70 15.89
C GLU A 729 -7.73 -25.81 14.38
N ARG A 730 -8.16 -24.80 13.61
CA ARG A 730 -7.93 -24.77 12.16
C ARG A 730 -6.44 -24.63 11.84
N THR A 731 -5.73 -23.78 12.57
CA THR A 731 -4.30 -23.58 12.36
C THR A 731 -3.52 -24.85 12.70
N ARG A 732 -3.88 -25.53 13.79
CA ARG A 732 -3.30 -26.80 14.20
C ARG A 732 -3.46 -27.85 13.11
N TRP A 733 -4.67 -28.00 12.58
CA TRP A 733 -4.97 -28.96 11.53
C TRP A 733 -4.14 -28.73 10.25
N LYS A 734 -3.90 -27.46 9.89
CA LYS A 734 -3.22 -27.13 8.64
C LYS A 734 -1.70 -27.04 8.74
N TYR A 735 -1.18 -26.48 9.83
CA TYR A 735 0.22 -26.05 9.92
C TYR A 735 0.99 -26.66 11.10
N CYS A 736 0.32 -27.24 12.08
CA CYS A 736 0.98 -27.80 13.26
C CYS A 736 0.99 -29.33 13.26
N SER A 737 1.81 -29.89 14.13
CA SER A 737 1.75 -31.30 14.56
C SER A 737 1.71 -31.34 16.07
N THR A 738 1.35 -32.47 16.66
CA THR A 738 1.41 -32.61 18.12
C THR A 738 2.87 -32.57 18.58
N ARG A 739 3.09 -32.15 19.82
CA ARG A 739 4.42 -32.14 20.46
C ARG A 739 5.07 -33.51 20.38
N GLU A 740 4.33 -34.56 20.69
CA GLU A 740 4.78 -35.95 20.70
C GLU A 740 5.22 -36.39 19.30
N GLU A 741 4.44 -36.11 18.27
CA GLU A 741 4.80 -36.40 16.87
C GLU A 741 6.09 -35.70 16.45
N VAL A 742 6.30 -34.44 16.86
CA VAL A 742 7.51 -33.71 16.50
C VAL A 742 8.72 -34.24 17.24
N ASP A 743 8.60 -34.51 18.55
CA ASP A 743 9.69 -35.09 19.33
C ASP A 743 10.07 -36.49 18.83
N GLU A 744 9.10 -37.32 18.46
CA GLU A 744 9.34 -38.63 17.85
C GLU A 744 10.08 -38.49 16.51
N ARG A 745 9.64 -37.59 15.63
CA ARG A 745 10.29 -37.36 14.32
C ARG A 745 11.73 -36.84 14.46
N ILE A 746 11.99 -36.00 15.46
CA ILE A 746 13.36 -35.54 15.75
C ILE A 746 14.21 -36.70 16.26
N ALA A 747 13.68 -37.53 17.15
CA ALA A 747 14.40 -38.66 17.73
C ALA A 747 14.66 -39.78 16.70
N SER A 748 13.70 -40.03 15.80
CA SER A 748 13.76 -41.06 14.77
C SER A 748 14.50 -40.60 13.50
N SER A 749 15.22 -39.48 13.54
CA SER A 749 15.95 -38.97 12.37
C SER A 749 16.87 -40.06 11.79
N PRO A 750 16.77 -40.37 10.49
CA PRO A 750 17.62 -41.36 9.84
C PRO A 750 19.11 -40.95 9.86
N CYS A 751 19.38 -39.68 10.18
CA CYS A 751 20.71 -39.10 10.21
C CYS A 751 21.45 -39.32 11.53
N ARG A 752 20.77 -39.80 12.59
CA ARG A 752 21.37 -40.12 13.91
C ARG A 752 21.83 -41.57 14.04
N HIS A 753 21.13 -42.49 13.38
CA HIS A 753 21.30 -43.93 13.59
C HIS A 753 21.79 -44.66 12.33
N SER A 754 23.03 -44.39 11.89
CA SER A 754 23.74 -45.34 11.01
C SER A 754 24.36 -46.49 11.82
N GLY A 755 23.53 -47.09 12.69
CA GLY A 755 23.92 -48.03 13.73
C GLY A 755 22.97 -49.23 13.89
N ALA A 756 22.40 -49.77 12.82
CA ALA A 756 21.94 -51.16 12.75
C ALA A 756 21.72 -51.55 11.29
N GLY A 757 22.19 -52.74 10.89
CA GLY A 757 22.22 -53.19 9.51
C GLY A 757 20.83 -53.25 8.84
N GLY A 758 20.57 -52.33 7.93
CA GLY A 758 19.52 -52.43 6.93
C GLY A 758 20.06 -51.86 5.62
N GLN A 759 20.11 -52.69 4.57
CA GLN A 759 20.45 -52.22 3.23
C GLN A 759 19.43 -51.15 2.79
N MET A 760 19.89 -49.91 2.65
CA MET A 760 19.12 -48.85 2.02
C MET A 760 19.15 -49.10 0.51
N GLN A 761 18.04 -49.55 -0.08
CA GLN A 761 17.88 -49.56 -1.54
C GLN A 761 17.87 -48.12 -2.06
N PRO A 762 18.46 -47.84 -3.24
CA PRO A 762 18.42 -46.52 -3.83
C PRO A 762 16.98 -46.13 -4.19
N PRO A 763 16.60 -44.85 -4.08
CA PRO A 763 15.25 -44.41 -4.44
C PRO A 763 15.05 -44.61 -5.95
N SER A 764 14.04 -45.41 -6.30
CA SER A 764 13.51 -45.47 -7.66
C SER A 764 13.03 -44.08 -8.05
N GLY A 765 13.55 -43.53 -9.14
CA GLY A 765 13.23 -42.19 -9.64
C GLY A 765 11.76 -42.07 -10.07
N GLN A 766 10.89 -41.75 -9.12
CA GLN A 766 9.58 -41.16 -9.35
C GLN A 766 9.27 -40.22 -8.18
N SER A 767 9.07 -38.93 -8.48
CA SER A 767 8.55 -37.95 -7.54
C SER A 767 7.20 -38.44 -7.00
N PRO A 768 6.97 -38.54 -5.68
CA PRO A 768 5.67 -38.93 -5.17
C PRO A 768 4.68 -37.79 -5.42
N LYS A 769 3.71 -38.03 -6.31
CA LYS A 769 2.48 -37.24 -6.35
C LYS A 769 1.71 -37.54 -5.07
N TYR A 770 1.60 -36.55 -4.18
CA TYR A 770 0.74 -36.63 -3.00
C TYR A 770 -0.72 -36.60 -3.44
N GLU A 771 -1.36 -37.76 -3.45
CA GLU A 771 -2.81 -37.89 -3.66
C GLU A 771 -3.49 -37.98 -2.28
N VAL A 772 -4.30 -36.96 -1.95
CA VAL A 772 -5.05 -36.88 -0.70
C VAL A 772 -6.21 -37.88 -0.77
N LYS A 773 -6.18 -38.96 0.01
CA LYS A 773 -7.35 -39.84 0.20
C LYS A 773 -8.37 -39.18 1.15
N PRO A 774 -9.67 -39.16 0.83
CA PRO A 774 -10.69 -38.74 1.79
C PRO A 774 -10.88 -39.81 2.87
N PRO A 775 -11.15 -39.44 4.14
CA PRO A 775 -11.30 -40.38 5.24
C PRO A 775 -12.69 -41.05 5.26
N SER A 776 -12.73 -42.28 5.77
CA SER A 776 -13.95 -43.03 6.09
C SER A 776 -14.78 -42.32 7.18
N PRO A 777 -16.12 -42.43 7.15
CA PRO A 777 -16.97 -41.78 8.15
C PRO A 777 -16.80 -42.40 9.55
N VAL A 778 -16.72 -41.54 10.56
CA VAL A 778 -16.58 -41.88 11.99
C VAL A 778 -17.93 -42.35 12.56
N PRO A 779 -17.99 -43.43 13.36
CA PRO A 779 -19.25 -43.88 13.97
C PRO A 779 -19.73 -42.93 15.08
N PRO A 780 -21.05 -42.82 15.31
CA PRO A 780 -21.62 -41.86 16.26
C PRO A 780 -21.24 -42.20 17.72
N GLN A 781 -20.86 -41.16 18.48
CA GLN A 781 -20.52 -41.29 19.90
C GLN A 781 -21.75 -41.63 20.77
N PRO A 782 -21.58 -42.41 21.85
CA PRO A 782 -22.67 -42.74 22.77
C PRO A 782 -23.03 -41.53 23.66
N PRO A 783 -24.29 -41.42 24.12
CA PRO A 783 -24.76 -40.25 24.85
C PRO A 783 -24.17 -40.16 26.27
N ILE A 784 -23.69 -38.96 26.60
CA ILE A 784 -23.12 -38.57 27.90
C ILE A 784 -24.20 -38.62 28.99
N ARG A 785 -24.05 -39.50 29.98
CA ARG A 785 -24.88 -39.50 31.21
C ARG A 785 -24.55 -38.29 32.07
N ARG A 786 -25.53 -37.39 32.27
CA ARG A 786 -25.48 -36.30 33.25
C ARG A 786 -25.40 -36.88 34.66
N ARG A 787 -24.38 -36.49 35.44
CA ARG A 787 -24.38 -36.67 36.91
C ARG A 787 -25.09 -35.47 37.55
N SER A 788 -26.08 -35.77 38.38
CA SER A 788 -26.79 -34.83 39.25
C SER A 788 -25.86 -34.27 40.34
N PRO A 789 -26.10 -33.04 40.85
CA PRO A 789 -25.29 -32.47 41.91
C PRO A 789 -25.78 -32.95 43.29
N SER A 790 -24.87 -33.31 44.18
CA SER A 790 -25.18 -33.47 45.60
C SER A 790 -24.09 -32.87 46.47
N ARG A 791 -24.51 -31.83 47.21
CA ARG A 791 -24.04 -31.25 48.48
C ARG A 791 -22.54 -31.07 48.73
#